data_AF-A0A4R3ZZJ9-F1
#
_entry.id   AF-A0A4R3ZZJ9-F1
#
_cell.length_a   1.000
_cell.length_b   1.000
_cell.length_c   1.000
_cell.angle_alpha   90.00
_cell.angle_beta   90.00
_cell.angle_gamma   90.00
#
_symmetry.space_group_name_H-M   'P 1'
#
loop_
_entity.id
_entity.type
_entity.pdbx_description
1 polymer ?
#
loop_
_entity_poly.entity_id
_entity_poly.type
_entity_poly.pdbx_seq_one_letter_code
_entity_poly.pdbx_strand_id
1 'polypeptide(L)'
;MAGRIPEQDIAAIRERTRIEEIVGEYVALKPAGADSLKGLSPFKDEKTPSFHVRPQHGYFHCFSTGEGGDVFAFLMKMEHIGFVEAVEQLADRIGYRISYEGGGQVVQRDRGTRSRLAQANAAAQKFYAERLAQDPEAETARTFLTDRGFDMAQAQHFGCGYAPAGWDTMSKHLMRQGFEPKELEAAGLSKTSSRGTLIDRFHRRLLWPIRNLAGEVIGFGARKLFEDDTLGKYMNTPETMLYKKSQVLFGLDLAKREIASQRRAVVVEGYTDVMAMHAAGVTTAVAACGTAFGEDHLSTLRRLMLDDNYFRGEIIYTFDGDEAGKKAALRAFSGDQQFSGRTFVAVAPPGLDPCDLRQTKGDVAVRDLVSARVPMFEFAIRSMLEDYDLDHAEGRVEALRRTVPVVADIRDSSLRDEYARQLAGWVGWDDPATVVRRVREESRKKGRARSAGAGPGPRRRGPGGPGGGARPGWDAAERGGVGRGRGGYDDDEVGGGDAPRTPEVPKGVPIPAPGDPVLWPQREAVKAALQYPGLAGPLFDSLPDECYTHPAYAAIAEALSRAGGCAAGKSGVNWVAEVSQGLEDEGLRRLAGVLAVETLRVSEEALPRYISGVLARLQEVWVSGQIADLKSKVQRMSPAEDPEGYSALFGDLVALEEYRRGLLEQAVGATPDIA
;
A
#
# COMPACT_ATOMS: atom_id res chain seq x y z
N MET A 1 18.30 -8.27 -5.67
CA MET A 1 18.16 -7.57 -4.37
C MET A 1 19.25 -6.50 -4.29
N ALA A 2 18.95 -5.31 -3.79
CA ALA A 2 19.99 -4.32 -3.50
C ALA A 2 20.86 -4.85 -2.36
N GLY A 3 22.19 -4.69 -2.46
CA GLY A 3 23.11 -5.12 -1.38
C GLY A 3 22.82 -4.35 -0.09
N ARG A 4 23.18 -4.94 1.06
CA ARG A 4 23.04 -4.28 2.36
C ARG A 4 24.10 -3.17 2.45
N ILE A 5 23.71 -1.99 2.94
CA ILE A 5 24.66 -0.92 3.27
C ILE A 5 25.29 -1.25 4.64
N PRO A 6 26.63 -1.34 4.76
CA PRO A 6 27.32 -1.55 6.01
C PRO A 6 27.04 -0.43 7.01
N GLU A 7 26.88 -0.80 8.28
CA GLU A 7 26.63 0.16 9.37
C GLU A 7 27.76 1.19 9.50
N GLN A 8 28.99 0.80 9.19
CA GLN A 8 30.15 1.69 9.19
C GLN A 8 29.99 2.85 8.18
N ASP A 9 29.46 2.57 6.99
CA ASP A 9 29.24 3.60 5.97
C ASP A 9 28.09 4.54 6.38
N ILE A 10 27.02 4.00 6.95
CA ILE A 10 25.90 4.79 7.50
C ILE A 10 26.41 5.74 8.59
N ALA A 11 27.21 5.24 9.53
CA ALA A 11 27.79 6.04 10.60
C ALA A 11 28.72 7.13 10.05
N ALA A 12 29.60 6.78 9.09
CA ALA A 12 30.51 7.74 8.48
C ALA A 12 29.78 8.86 7.72
N ILE A 13 28.69 8.53 7.02
CA ILE A 13 27.87 9.53 6.33
C ILE A 13 27.18 10.44 7.35
N ARG A 14 26.63 9.87 8.43
CA ARG A 14 25.97 10.63 9.49
C ARG A 14 26.92 11.62 10.17
N GLU A 15 28.12 11.17 10.53
CA GLU A 15 29.11 12.02 11.22
C GLU A 15 29.67 13.13 10.34
N ARG A 16 29.83 12.87 9.03
CA ARG A 16 30.35 13.86 8.07
C ARG A 16 29.31 14.85 7.59
N THR A 17 28.03 14.53 7.76
CA THR A 17 26.93 15.40 7.34
C THR A 17 26.57 16.36 8.47
N ARG A 18 26.70 17.66 8.20
CA ARG A 18 26.27 18.70 9.13
C ARG A 18 24.76 18.90 9.03
N ILE A 19 24.03 18.51 10.07
CA ILE A 19 22.56 18.53 10.06
C ILE A 19 22.01 19.94 9.83
N GLU A 20 22.65 20.97 10.36
CA GLU A 20 22.26 22.36 10.20
C GLU A 20 22.38 22.88 8.77
N GLU A 21 23.31 22.34 7.98
CA GLU A 21 23.47 22.69 6.58
C GLU A 21 22.31 22.08 5.77
N ILE A 22 21.98 20.81 6.03
CA ILE A 22 20.86 20.12 5.39
C ILE A 22 19.51 20.75 5.76
N VAL A 23 19.29 21.01 7.05
CA VAL A 23 18.05 21.65 7.51
C VAL A 23 17.94 23.07 6.98
N GLY A 24 19.06 23.81 6.92
CA GLY A 24 19.10 25.22 6.50
C GLY A 24 18.58 25.47 5.08
N GLU A 25 18.52 24.43 4.25
CA GLU A 25 17.92 24.50 2.91
C GLU A 25 16.39 24.57 2.92
N TYR A 26 15.77 24.01 3.96
CA TYR A 26 14.31 23.95 4.08
C TYR A 26 13.78 24.97 5.09
N VAL A 27 14.56 25.27 6.13
CA VAL A 27 14.15 26.11 7.25
C VAL A 27 15.16 27.22 7.47
N ALA A 28 14.66 28.47 7.51
CA ALA A 28 15.47 29.60 7.95
C ALA A 28 15.78 29.50 9.44
N LEU A 29 16.99 29.02 9.77
CA LEU A 29 17.45 28.82 11.14
C LEU A 29 18.07 30.09 11.74
N LYS A 30 17.77 30.35 13.02
CA LYS A 30 18.35 31.43 13.83
C LYS A 30 19.00 30.87 15.10
N PRO A 31 20.10 31.45 15.60
CA PRO A 31 20.69 31.02 16.88
C PRO A 31 19.70 31.13 18.05
N ALA A 32 19.70 30.11 18.92
CA ALA A 32 18.79 29.99 20.06
C ALA A 32 19.51 29.60 21.37
N GLY A 33 20.83 29.67 21.41
CA GLY A 33 21.67 29.29 22.55
C GLY A 33 22.94 28.56 22.11
N ALA A 34 23.72 28.09 23.09
CA ALA A 34 24.85 27.20 22.81
C ALA A 34 24.33 25.88 22.21
N ASP A 35 24.90 25.49 21.06
CA ASP A 35 24.48 24.32 20.29
C ASP A 35 22.97 24.28 20.00
N SER A 36 22.32 25.41 19.75
CA SER A 36 20.91 25.43 19.38
C SER A 36 20.62 26.42 18.28
N LEU A 37 20.01 25.92 17.21
CA LEU A 37 19.39 26.73 16.17
C LEU A 37 17.88 26.51 16.25
N LYS A 38 17.09 27.54 15.98
CA LYS A 38 15.62 27.46 15.92
C LYS A 38 15.05 28.06 14.64
N GLY A 39 13.94 27.51 14.17
CA GLY A 39 13.19 27.99 13.02
C GLY A 39 11.69 27.69 13.14
N LEU A 40 10.92 28.13 12.15
CA LEU A 40 9.54 27.68 12.01
C LEU A 40 9.54 26.20 11.60
N SER A 41 8.53 25.46 12.06
CA SER A 41 8.35 24.07 11.68
C SER A 41 8.24 23.90 10.16
N PRO A 42 9.03 23.01 9.55
CA PRO A 42 8.81 22.62 8.17
C PRO A 42 7.65 21.63 8.01
N PHE A 43 7.15 21.06 9.11
CA PHE A 43 6.12 20.00 9.11
C PHE A 43 4.70 20.54 9.27
N LYS A 44 4.54 21.78 9.75
CA LYS A 44 3.25 22.43 9.89
C LYS A 44 3.38 23.94 9.78
N ASP A 45 2.30 24.59 9.38
CA ASP A 45 2.27 26.05 9.34
C ASP A 45 2.11 26.62 10.75
N GLU A 46 3.03 27.50 11.14
CA GLU A 46 3.07 28.12 12.45
C GLU A 46 3.73 29.51 12.41
N LYS A 47 3.34 30.38 13.35
CA LYS A 47 3.87 31.74 13.46
C LYS A 47 5.02 31.87 14.46
N THR A 48 5.16 30.90 15.37
CA THR A 48 6.16 30.92 16.44
C THR A 48 7.16 29.80 16.20
N PRO A 49 8.48 30.06 16.19
CA PRO A 49 9.50 29.04 16.00
C PRO A 49 9.42 27.93 17.05
N SER A 50 9.11 26.72 16.61
CA SER A 50 9.08 25.51 17.46
C SER A 50 10.08 24.43 17.01
N PHE A 51 10.75 24.64 15.87
CA PHE A 51 11.70 23.68 15.32
C PHE A 51 13.10 23.99 15.81
N HIS A 52 13.76 23.03 16.45
CA HIS A 52 15.09 23.15 17.00
C HIS A 52 16.06 22.17 16.34
N VAL A 53 17.29 22.63 16.09
CA VAL A 53 18.42 21.82 15.62
C VAL A 53 19.56 21.95 16.61
N ARG A 54 20.22 20.83 16.88
CA ARG A 54 21.36 20.66 17.79
C ARG A 54 22.56 20.16 16.95
N PRO A 55 23.34 21.06 16.32
CA PRO A 55 24.44 20.69 15.42
C PRO A 55 25.41 19.66 15.98
N GLN A 56 25.91 19.86 17.22
CA GLN A 56 26.88 18.95 17.85
C GLN A 56 26.31 17.56 18.13
N HIS A 57 24.99 17.47 18.32
CA HIS A 57 24.29 16.22 18.55
C HIS A 57 23.77 15.58 17.25
N GLY A 58 23.91 16.26 16.10
CA GLY A 58 23.39 15.77 14.82
C GLY A 58 21.87 15.52 14.83
N TYR A 59 21.12 16.29 15.64
CA TYR A 59 19.73 15.98 15.97
C TYR A 59 18.81 17.19 15.77
N PHE A 60 17.57 16.95 15.34
CA PHE A 60 16.51 17.95 15.30
C PHE A 60 15.30 17.52 16.12
N HIS A 61 14.52 18.49 16.57
CA HIS A 61 13.24 18.27 17.24
C HIS A 61 12.26 19.42 16.96
N CYS A 62 11.04 19.08 16.59
CA CYS A 62 9.94 20.00 16.38
C CYS A 62 8.95 19.92 17.54
N PHE A 63 8.92 20.92 18.42
CA PHE A 63 8.05 20.91 19.59
C PHE A 63 6.56 21.01 19.26
N SER A 64 6.20 21.48 18.07
CA SER A 64 4.80 21.63 17.67
C SER A 64 4.17 20.39 17.02
N THR A 65 4.99 19.44 16.57
CA THR A 65 4.54 18.16 15.98
C THR A 65 5.05 16.94 16.74
N GLY A 66 6.07 17.09 17.60
CA GLY A 66 6.76 15.97 18.25
C GLY A 66 7.79 15.29 17.36
N GLU A 67 7.96 15.73 16.11
CA GLU A 67 8.88 15.12 15.15
C GLU A 67 10.34 15.39 15.54
N GLY A 68 11.14 14.34 15.67
CA GLY A 68 12.59 14.46 15.89
C GLY A 68 13.37 13.34 15.22
N GLY A 69 14.69 13.49 15.18
CA GLY A 69 15.59 12.48 14.60
C GLY A 69 16.94 13.02 14.18
N ASP A 70 17.73 12.16 13.54
CA ASP A 70 19.00 12.54 12.92
C ASP A 70 18.80 13.13 11.52
N VAL A 71 19.91 13.40 10.83
CA VAL A 71 19.88 14.00 9.48
C VAL A 71 19.20 13.11 8.43
N PHE A 72 19.27 11.78 8.58
CA PHE A 72 18.55 10.86 7.68
C PHE A 72 17.05 10.95 7.94
N ALA A 73 16.64 10.89 9.21
CA ALA A 73 15.24 11.01 9.60
C ALA A 73 14.65 12.36 9.14
N PHE A 74 15.43 13.44 9.22
CA PHE A 74 15.02 14.75 8.70
C PHE A 74 14.75 14.69 7.20
N LEU A 75 15.71 14.17 6.42
CA LEU A 75 15.61 14.11 4.97
C LEU A 75 14.49 13.16 4.52
N MET A 76 14.32 12.03 5.19
CA MET A 76 13.21 11.11 4.95
C MET A 76 11.85 11.80 5.14
N LYS A 77 11.70 12.64 6.18
CA LYS A 77 10.47 13.38 6.44
C LYS A 77 10.25 14.52 5.45
N MET A 78 11.31 15.25 5.10
CA MET A 78 11.21 16.38 4.17
C MET A 78 10.98 15.95 2.72
N GLU A 79 11.67 14.89 2.29
CA GLU A 79 11.65 14.43 0.90
C GLU A 79 10.69 13.26 0.67
N HIS A 80 10.12 12.68 1.75
CA HIS A 80 9.28 11.48 1.72
C HIS A 80 9.94 10.27 1.04
N ILE A 81 11.24 10.12 1.28
CA ILE A 81 12.09 9.06 0.74
C ILE A 81 12.38 7.99 1.80
N GLY A 82 12.76 6.78 1.34
CA GLY A 82 13.15 5.69 2.24
C GLY A 82 14.55 5.88 2.82
N PHE A 83 14.88 5.13 3.87
CA PHE A 83 16.17 5.23 4.57
C PHE A 83 17.38 5.03 3.64
N VAL A 84 17.37 3.99 2.80
CA VAL A 84 18.46 3.71 1.84
C VAL A 84 18.67 4.89 0.89
N GLU A 85 17.58 5.48 0.40
CA GLU A 85 17.63 6.63 -0.51
C GLU A 85 18.14 7.89 0.20
N ALA A 86 17.74 8.13 1.45
CA ALA A 86 18.27 9.21 2.27
C ALA A 86 19.79 9.05 2.53
N VAL A 87 20.25 7.83 2.81
CA VAL A 87 21.67 7.52 2.98
C VAL A 87 22.43 7.74 1.67
N GLU A 88 21.90 7.30 0.53
CA GLU A 88 22.49 7.51 -0.79
C GLU A 88 22.57 9.00 -1.16
N GLN A 89 21.50 9.78 -0.94
CA GLN A 89 21.47 11.21 -1.23
C GLN A 89 22.49 11.99 -0.38
N LEU A 90 22.57 11.70 0.93
CA LEU A 90 23.56 12.37 1.79
C LEU A 90 24.97 11.93 1.45
N ALA A 91 25.19 10.66 1.11
CA ALA A 91 26.50 10.18 0.65
C ALA A 91 26.96 10.92 -0.59
N ASP A 92 26.08 11.08 -1.59
CA ASP A 92 26.39 11.81 -2.82
C ASP A 92 26.73 13.28 -2.52
N ARG A 93 26.02 13.90 -1.57
CA ARG A 93 26.22 15.29 -1.18
C ARG A 93 27.59 15.55 -0.53
N ILE A 94 28.07 14.61 0.28
CA ILE A 94 29.41 14.71 0.90
C ILE A 94 30.51 14.03 0.08
N GLY A 95 30.19 13.52 -1.11
CA GLY A 95 31.12 12.78 -1.97
C GLY A 95 31.61 11.45 -1.37
N TYR A 96 30.82 10.82 -0.50
CA TYR A 96 31.14 9.56 0.17
C TYR A 96 30.71 8.34 -0.68
N ARG A 97 31.62 7.37 -0.83
CA ARG A 97 31.37 6.15 -1.60
C ARG A 97 30.97 5.01 -0.67
N ILE A 98 29.75 4.50 -0.84
CA ILE A 98 29.23 3.36 -0.07
C ILE A 98 29.74 2.03 -0.65
N SER A 99 30.26 1.18 0.21
CA SER A 99 30.54 -0.24 -0.05
C SER A 99 29.28 -1.06 0.22
N TYR A 100 28.85 -1.97 -0.65
CA TYR A 100 27.65 -2.79 -0.41
C TYR A 100 28.06 -4.25 -0.16
N GLU A 101 27.48 -4.90 0.84
CA GLU A 101 27.73 -6.31 1.16
C GLU A 101 26.60 -7.22 0.63
N GLY A 102 26.94 -8.43 0.18
CA GLY A 102 25.97 -9.51 -0.09
C GLY A 102 25.31 -9.57 -1.47
N GLY A 103 25.88 -8.95 -2.51
CA GLY A 103 25.42 -9.10 -3.90
C GLY A 103 26.53 -9.62 -4.82
N GLY A 104 26.34 -10.82 -5.39
CA GLY A 104 27.26 -11.39 -6.39
C GLY A 104 27.49 -10.44 -7.58
N GLN A 105 28.72 -10.48 -8.11
CA GLN A 105 29.25 -9.63 -9.18
C GLN A 105 28.62 -8.23 -9.19
N VAL A 106 29.04 -7.42 -8.22
CA VAL A 106 28.73 -5.99 -8.15
C VAL A 106 29.10 -5.38 -9.51
N VAL A 107 28.10 -5.19 -10.36
CA VAL A 107 28.08 -4.09 -11.31
C VAL A 107 28.46 -2.89 -10.45
N GLN A 108 29.64 -2.33 -10.68
CA GLN A 108 29.95 -0.96 -10.28
C GLN A 108 28.72 -0.13 -10.68
N ARG A 109 27.80 0.11 -9.74
CA ARG A 109 26.70 1.05 -9.97
C ARG A 109 27.39 2.38 -10.03
N ASP A 110 27.62 2.78 -11.25
CA ASP A 110 28.33 3.97 -11.70
C ASP A 110 27.52 5.19 -11.22
N ARG A 111 27.65 5.54 -9.94
CA ARG A 111 26.92 6.66 -9.30
C ARG A 111 27.15 7.98 -10.04
N GLY A 112 28.35 8.17 -10.59
CA GLY A 112 28.67 9.27 -11.50
C GLY A 112 27.74 9.29 -12.72
N THR A 113 27.46 8.13 -13.31
CA THR A 113 26.59 7.99 -14.48
C THR A 113 25.15 8.36 -14.16
N ARG A 114 24.56 7.89 -13.04
CA ARG A 114 23.18 8.27 -12.67
C ARG A 114 23.02 9.78 -12.48
N SER A 115 23.91 10.40 -11.70
CA SER A 115 23.91 11.86 -11.48
C SER A 115 24.11 12.61 -12.79
N ARG A 116 25.00 12.14 -13.67
CA ARG A 116 25.26 12.74 -14.97
C ARG A 116 24.04 12.70 -15.90
N LEU A 117 23.30 11.59 -15.93
CA LEU A 117 22.05 11.49 -16.69
C LEU A 117 20.98 12.46 -16.15
N ALA A 118 20.89 12.63 -14.82
CA ALA A 118 19.96 13.58 -14.21
C ALA A 118 20.33 15.04 -14.56
N GLN A 119 21.62 15.37 -14.54
CA GLN A 119 22.14 16.67 -15.00
C GLN A 119 21.81 16.92 -16.48
N ALA A 120 21.95 15.90 -17.34
CA ALA A 120 21.60 16.02 -18.76
C ALA A 120 20.10 16.31 -18.95
N ASN A 121 19.23 15.60 -18.23
CA ASN A 121 17.79 15.85 -18.24
C ASN A 121 17.43 17.25 -17.72
N ALA A 122 18.07 17.72 -16.65
CA ALA A 122 17.88 19.06 -16.13
C ALA A 122 18.32 20.15 -17.14
N ALA A 123 19.47 19.95 -17.80
CA ALA A 123 19.94 20.85 -18.86
C ALA A 123 18.99 20.86 -20.07
N ALA A 124 18.48 19.68 -20.46
CA ALA A 124 17.48 19.57 -21.52
C ALA A 124 16.17 20.27 -21.15
N GLN A 125 15.69 20.13 -19.91
CA GLN A 125 14.50 20.84 -19.44
C GLN A 125 14.67 22.35 -19.59
N LYS A 126 15.80 22.89 -19.10
CA LYS A 126 16.09 24.32 -19.22
C LYS A 126 16.08 24.77 -20.68
N PHE A 127 16.76 24.02 -21.56
CA PHE A 127 16.76 24.29 -22.99
C PHE A 127 15.34 24.34 -23.57
N TYR A 128 14.51 23.33 -23.32
CA TYR A 128 13.14 23.27 -23.85
C TYR A 128 12.23 24.36 -23.27
N ALA A 129 12.36 24.71 -21.99
CA ALA A 129 11.61 25.79 -21.36
C ALA A 129 11.95 27.14 -21.99
N GLU A 130 13.25 27.40 -22.24
CA GLU A 130 13.70 28.60 -22.96
C GLU A 130 13.13 28.65 -24.39
N ARG A 131 13.08 27.51 -25.11
CA ARG A 131 12.46 27.43 -26.43
C ARG A 131 10.97 27.78 -26.39
N LEU A 132 10.21 27.25 -25.42
CA LEU A 132 8.78 27.57 -25.29
C LEU A 132 8.54 29.06 -25.06
N ALA A 133 9.40 29.72 -24.27
CA ALA A 133 9.26 31.12 -23.92
C ALA A 133 9.68 32.07 -25.05
N GLN A 134 10.73 31.73 -25.82
CA GLN A 134 11.39 32.69 -26.72
C GLN A 134 11.26 32.37 -28.21
N ASP A 135 11.08 31.10 -28.57
CA ASP A 135 11.15 30.70 -29.97
C ASP A 135 9.82 31.03 -30.68
N PRO A 136 9.83 31.72 -31.83
CA PRO A 136 8.62 31.95 -32.62
C PRO A 136 7.96 30.65 -33.07
N GLU A 137 8.74 29.59 -33.31
CA GLU A 137 8.23 28.27 -33.69
C GLU A 137 7.34 27.63 -32.60
N ALA A 138 7.54 28.02 -31.34
CA ALA A 138 6.77 27.51 -30.22
C ALA A 138 5.38 28.19 -30.06
N GLU A 139 4.97 29.07 -30.98
CA GLU A 139 3.67 29.76 -30.90
C GLU A 139 2.51 28.76 -30.83
N THR A 140 2.50 27.74 -31.69
CA THR A 140 1.47 26.68 -31.66
C THR A 140 1.41 25.97 -30.29
N ALA A 141 2.54 25.81 -29.60
CA ALA A 141 2.59 25.21 -28.27
C ALA A 141 2.00 26.15 -27.20
N ARG A 142 2.29 27.46 -27.28
CA ARG A 142 1.72 28.47 -26.39
C ARG A 142 0.22 28.64 -26.61
N THR A 143 -0.23 28.68 -27.87
CA THR A 143 -1.66 28.69 -28.23
C THR A 143 -2.35 27.47 -27.67
N PHE A 144 -1.79 26.26 -27.85
CA PHE A 144 -2.37 25.03 -27.29
C PHE A 144 -2.59 25.11 -25.76
N LEU A 145 -1.61 25.64 -25.01
CA LEU A 145 -1.74 25.83 -23.57
C LEU A 145 -2.82 26.86 -23.23
N THR A 146 -2.81 28.00 -23.93
CA THR A 146 -3.76 29.11 -23.71
C THR A 146 -5.18 28.71 -24.04
N ASP A 147 -5.40 27.98 -25.14
CA ASP A 147 -6.70 27.43 -25.55
C ASP A 147 -7.25 26.45 -24.51
N ARG A 148 -6.38 25.81 -23.73
CA ARG A 148 -6.74 24.95 -22.59
C ARG A 148 -6.85 25.70 -21.26
N GLY A 149 -6.77 27.02 -21.30
CA GLY A 149 -6.87 27.91 -20.14
C GLY A 149 -5.63 27.97 -19.27
N PHE A 150 -4.45 27.57 -19.78
CA PHE A 150 -3.20 27.64 -19.04
C PHE A 150 -2.39 28.87 -19.45
N ASP A 151 -2.06 29.71 -18.46
CA ASP A 151 -1.16 30.83 -18.68
C ASP A 151 0.33 30.40 -18.63
N MET A 152 1.22 31.36 -18.89
CA MET A 152 2.66 31.07 -18.91
C MET A 152 3.25 30.86 -17.52
N ALA A 153 2.63 31.39 -16.46
CA ALA A 153 3.06 31.13 -15.10
C ALA A 153 2.77 29.67 -14.71
N GLN A 154 1.62 29.14 -15.10
CA GLN A 154 1.26 27.73 -14.95
C GLN A 154 2.17 26.85 -15.80
N ALA A 155 2.43 27.23 -17.05
CA ALA A 155 3.38 26.50 -17.91
C ALA A 155 4.77 26.42 -17.26
N GLN A 156 5.27 27.53 -16.69
CA GLN A 156 6.55 27.58 -15.96
C GLN A 156 6.53 26.76 -14.68
N HIS A 157 5.45 26.80 -13.89
CA HIS A 157 5.29 26.03 -12.66
C HIS A 157 5.45 24.51 -12.91
N PHE A 158 4.84 24.00 -13.99
CA PHE A 158 5.00 22.61 -14.42
C PHE A 158 6.26 22.35 -15.24
N GLY A 159 7.06 23.39 -15.53
CA GLY A 159 8.30 23.30 -16.29
C GLY A 159 8.10 22.93 -17.76
N CYS A 160 6.96 23.27 -18.35
CA CYS A 160 6.63 22.97 -19.75
C CYS A 160 7.70 23.54 -20.70
N GLY A 161 7.93 22.84 -21.81
CA GLY A 161 8.91 23.22 -22.81
C GLY A 161 8.49 22.91 -24.24
N TYR A 162 9.25 23.39 -25.22
CA TYR A 162 9.02 23.11 -26.64
C TYR A 162 10.24 22.44 -27.25
N ALA A 163 10.04 21.28 -27.88
CA ALA A 163 11.06 20.66 -28.71
C ALA A 163 11.05 21.33 -30.10
N PRO A 164 12.12 22.02 -30.52
CA PRO A 164 12.16 22.71 -31.80
C PRO A 164 12.25 21.74 -32.98
N ALA A 165 12.07 22.27 -34.19
CA ALA A 165 12.45 21.56 -35.41
C ALA A 165 13.98 21.39 -35.51
N GLY A 166 14.40 20.60 -36.51
CA GLY A 166 15.80 20.22 -36.72
C GLY A 166 16.03 18.76 -36.37
N TRP A 167 17.28 18.30 -36.51
CA TRP A 167 17.64 16.90 -36.25
C TRP A 167 18.38 16.70 -34.94
N ASP A 168 19.18 17.68 -34.49
CA ASP A 168 20.14 17.51 -33.39
C ASP A 168 20.35 18.81 -32.60
N THR A 169 19.36 19.71 -32.61
CA THR A 169 19.45 21.05 -32.05
C THR A 169 19.71 21.02 -30.54
N MET A 170 18.95 20.20 -29.81
CA MET A 170 19.13 19.99 -28.37
C MET A 170 20.43 19.23 -28.11
N SER A 171 20.68 18.15 -28.86
CA SER A 171 21.88 17.32 -28.70
C SER A 171 23.16 18.15 -28.83
N LYS A 172 23.27 18.98 -29.87
CA LYS A 172 24.40 19.90 -30.05
C LYS A 172 24.51 20.95 -28.95
N HIS A 173 23.39 21.44 -28.42
CA HIS A 173 23.39 22.39 -27.31
C HIS A 173 23.99 21.76 -26.05
N LEU A 174 23.56 20.55 -25.68
CA LEU A 174 24.08 19.84 -24.51
C LEU A 174 25.52 19.37 -24.72
N MET A 175 25.90 18.91 -25.91
CA MET A 175 27.28 18.54 -26.19
C MET A 175 28.26 19.71 -26.03
N ARG A 176 27.85 20.94 -26.37
CA ARG A 176 28.65 22.14 -26.08
C ARG A 176 28.81 22.44 -24.58
N GLN A 177 27.95 21.90 -23.74
CA GLN A 177 28.05 21.95 -22.28
C GLN A 177 28.84 20.76 -21.70
N GLY A 178 29.43 19.93 -22.57
CA GLY A 178 30.31 18.82 -22.16
C GLY A 178 29.61 17.48 -21.94
N PHE A 179 28.33 17.33 -22.33
CA PHE A 179 27.66 16.02 -22.30
C PHE A 179 28.11 15.15 -23.48
N GLU A 180 28.40 13.89 -23.23
CA GLU A 180 28.78 12.95 -24.28
C GLU A 180 27.55 12.37 -25.02
N PRO A 181 27.65 12.03 -26.32
CA PRO A 181 26.57 11.40 -27.07
C PRO A 181 25.92 10.19 -26.37
N LYS A 182 26.74 9.32 -25.77
CA LYS A 182 26.27 8.13 -25.06
C LYS A 182 25.46 8.46 -23.81
N GLU A 183 25.78 9.56 -23.13
CA GLU A 183 25.01 10.04 -21.97
C GLU A 183 23.62 10.51 -22.42
N LEU A 184 23.55 11.24 -23.54
CA LEU A 184 22.28 11.73 -24.09
C LEU A 184 21.37 10.59 -24.57
N GLU A 185 21.96 9.55 -25.17
CA GLU A 185 21.23 8.33 -25.55
C GLU A 185 20.74 7.56 -24.32
N ALA A 186 21.60 7.36 -23.31
CA ALA A 186 21.26 6.66 -22.07
C ALA A 186 20.23 7.39 -21.21
N ALA A 187 20.21 8.73 -21.26
CA ALA A 187 19.16 9.56 -20.63
C ALA A 187 17.83 9.50 -21.39
N GLY A 188 17.81 8.95 -22.61
CA GLY A 188 16.63 8.92 -23.45
C GLY A 188 16.30 10.28 -24.09
N LEU A 189 17.27 11.20 -24.16
CA LEU A 189 17.14 12.51 -24.79
C LEU A 189 17.40 12.47 -26.30
N SER A 190 18.35 11.61 -26.72
CA SER A 190 18.77 11.46 -28.12
C SER A 190 18.75 10.00 -28.58
N LYS A 191 18.75 9.75 -29.88
CA LYS A 191 18.86 8.41 -30.48
C LYS A 191 19.81 8.42 -31.65
N THR A 192 20.45 7.29 -31.89
CA THR A 192 21.16 7.05 -33.14
C THR A 192 20.16 6.80 -34.28
N SER A 193 20.30 7.55 -35.38
CA SER A 193 19.51 7.36 -36.61
C SER A 193 19.96 6.12 -37.38
N SER A 194 19.19 5.70 -38.39
CA SER A 194 19.59 4.61 -39.29
C SER A 194 20.90 4.86 -40.05
N ARG A 195 21.35 6.12 -40.13
CA ARG A 195 22.62 6.52 -40.75
C ARG A 195 23.76 6.65 -39.75
N GLY A 196 23.56 6.25 -38.49
CA GLY A 196 24.57 6.32 -37.44
C GLY A 196 24.77 7.71 -36.83
N THR A 197 23.93 8.69 -37.18
CA THR A 197 24.02 10.05 -36.64
C THR A 197 23.15 10.21 -35.39
N LEU A 198 23.68 10.89 -34.37
CA LEU A 198 22.90 11.25 -33.18
C LEU A 198 21.85 12.30 -33.56
N ILE A 199 20.60 12.04 -33.22
CA ILE A 199 19.47 12.95 -33.43
C ILE A 199 18.67 13.10 -32.14
N ASP A 200 17.99 14.23 -31.99
CA ASP A 200 17.07 14.48 -30.89
C ASP A 200 15.93 13.45 -30.91
N ARG A 201 15.37 13.14 -29.74
CA ARG A 201 14.21 12.24 -29.68
C ARG A 201 12.90 12.96 -29.95
N PHE A 202 12.76 14.14 -29.39
CA PHE A 202 11.56 14.96 -29.46
C PHE A 202 11.76 16.04 -30.51
N HIS A 203 10.77 16.23 -31.37
CA HIS A 203 10.79 17.24 -32.43
C HIS A 203 9.41 17.86 -32.55
N ARG A 204 9.33 19.19 -32.64
CA ARG A 204 8.10 19.95 -32.92
C ARG A 204 6.93 19.59 -32.01
N ARG A 205 7.19 19.41 -30.72
CA ARG A 205 6.23 18.93 -29.71
C ARG A 205 6.27 19.77 -28.44
N LEU A 206 5.11 19.94 -27.82
CA LEU A 206 5.00 20.47 -26.45
C LEU A 206 5.44 19.39 -25.47
N LEU A 207 6.29 19.75 -24.51
CA LEU A 207 6.91 18.85 -23.56
C LEU A 207 6.49 19.16 -22.13
N TRP A 208 6.28 18.10 -21.35
CA TRP A 208 6.20 18.13 -19.89
C TRP A 208 7.38 17.36 -19.31
N PRO A 209 8.20 17.96 -18.44
CA PRO A 209 9.22 17.23 -17.70
C PRO A 209 8.54 16.29 -16.70
N ILE A 210 9.03 15.05 -16.65
CA ILE A 210 8.60 14.05 -15.69
C ILE A 210 9.68 13.98 -14.62
N ARG A 211 9.29 14.18 -13.36
CA ARG A 211 10.19 14.29 -12.22
C ARG A 211 10.04 13.12 -11.26
N ASN A 212 11.10 12.81 -10.53
CA ASN A 212 11.04 11.89 -9.40
C ASN A 212 10.53 12.59 -8.12
N LEU A 213 10.45 11.87 -7.00
CA LEU A 213 10.02 12.43 -5.72
C LEU A 213 10.90 13.59 -5.23
N ALA A 214 12.20 13.57 -5.54
CA ALA A 214 13.13 14.65 -5.21
C ALA A 214 13.03 15.86 -6.16
N GLY A 215 12.14 15.83 -7.15
CA GLY A 215 11.95 16.91 -8.13
C GLY A 215 12.96 16.90 -9.29
N GLU A 216 13.86 15.92 -9.36
CA GLU A 216 14.82 15.78 -10.45
C GLU A 216 14.13 15.32 -11.73
N VAL A 217 14.48 15.92 -12.87
CA VAL A 217 13.93 15.50 -14.17
C VAL A 217 14.54 14.16 -14.59
N ILE A 218 13.66 13.19 -14.82
CA ILE A 218 14.05 11.82 -15.19
C ILE A 218 13.61 11.45 -16.61
N GLY A 219 12.73 12.24 -17.22
CA GLY A 219 12.26 12.07 -18.58
C GLY A 219 11.27 13.14 -19.00
N PHE A 220 10.62 12.94 -20.14
CA PHE A 220 9.67 13.88 -20.73
C PHE A 220 8.48 13.16 -21.34
N GLY A 221 7.31 13.77 -21.22
CA GLY A 221 6.13 13.48 -22.05
C GLY A 221 6.00 14.52 -23.15
N ALA A 222 5.67 14.11 -24.37
CA ALA A 222 5.64 14.98 -25.54
C ALA A 222 4.36 14.84 -26.35
N ARG A 223 3.62 15.94 -26.49
CA ARG A 223 2.36 16.04 -27.23
C ARG A 223 2.58 16.51 -28.66
N LYS A 224 1.98 15.78 -29.60
CA LYS A 224 1.87 16.16 -31.03
C LYS A 224 1.13 17.50 -31.16
N LEU A 225 1.71 18.43 -31.91
CA LEU A 225 1.11 19.75 -32.22
C LEU A 225 0.75 19.92 -33.69
N PHE A 226 1.53 19.34 -34.60
CA PHE A 226 1.38 19.54 -36.04
C PHE A 226 0.87 18.29 -36.73
N GLU A 227 -0.02 18.42 -37.71
CA GLU A 227 -0.68 17.28 -38.36
C GLU A 227 0.31 16.36 -39.10
N ASP A 228 1.37 16.94 -39.67
CA ASP A 228 2.41 16.26 -40.46
C ASP A 228 3.35 15.37 -39.64
N ASP A 229 3.29 15.45 -38.31
CA ASP A 229 3.98 14.52 -37.42
C ASP A 229 3.28 13.14 -37.40
N THR A 230 3.91 12.13 -37.98
CA THR A 230 3.32 10.79 -38.15
C THR A 230 3.35 9.93 -36.87
N LEU A 231 3.94 10.42 -35.78
CA LEU A 231 4.02 9.69 -34.52
C LEU A 231 2.75 9.86 -33.67
N GLY A 232 2.56 9.00 -32.66
CA GLY A 232 1.36 9.00 -31.82
C GLY A 232 1.06 10.34 -31.12
N LYS A 233 -0.20 10.51 -30.68
CA LYS A 233 -0.68 11.73 -29.99
C LYS A 233 0.24 12.16 -28.84
N TYR A 234 0.69 11.18 -28.06
CA TYR A 234 1.71 11.35 -27.03
C TYR A 234 2.87 10.38 -27.27
N MET A 235 4.07 10.80 -26.88
CA MET A 235 5.24 9.94 -26.73
C MET A 235 5.96 10.29 -25.43
N ASN A 236 6.62 9.32 -24.82
CA ASN A 236 7.39 9.54 -23.60
C ASN A 236 8.84 9.10 -23.82
N THR A 237 9.73 9.54 -22.93
CA THR A 237 11.06 8.95 -22.78
C THR A 237 10.94 7.42 -22.69
N PRO A 238 11.79 6.65 -23.40
CA PRO A 238 11.82 5.20 -23.27
C PRO A 238 12.27 4.76 -21.87
N GLU A 239 12.21 3.46 -21.58
CA GLU A 239 12.81 2.91 -20.36
C GLU A 239 14.29 3.27 -20.27
N THR A 240 14.70 3.92 -19.18
CA THR A 240 16.11 4.23 -18.89
C THR A 240 16.48 3.79 -17.47
N MET A 241 17.68 4.13 -17.03
CA MET A 241 18.07 3.96 -15.62
C MET A 241 17.27 4.88 -14.68
N LEU A 242 16.86 6.06 -15.17
CA LEU A 242 16.13 7.07 -14.38
C LEU A 242 14.61 6.96 -14.56
N TYR A 243 14.15 6.57 -15.75
CA TYR A 243 12.76 6.56 -16.14
C TYR A 243 12.20 5.14 -16.18
N LYS A 244 11.29 4.83 -15.26
CA LYS A 244 10.54 3.58 -15.17
C LYS A 244 9.05 3.83 -15.31
N LYS A 245 8.48 3.50 -16.47
CA LYS A 245 7.10 3.84 -16.82
C LYS A 245 6.07 3.27 -15.84
N SER A 246 6.36 2.14 -15.19
CA SER A 246 5.47 1.51 -14.21
C SER A 246 5.44 2.21 -12.85
N GLN A 247 6.39 3.11 -12.58
CA GLN A 247 6.58 3.74 -11.26
C GLN A 247 6.40 5.26 -11.27
N VAL A 248 6.57 5.90 -12.43
CA VAL A 248 6.57 7.37 -12.53
C VAL A 248 5.15 7.93 -12.65
N LEU A 249 4.87 8.94 -11.83
CA LEU A 249 3.62 9.70 -11.86
C LEU A 249 3.94 11.17 -12.10
N PHE A 250 3.33 11.77 -13.12
CA PHE A 250 3.42 13.19 -13.37
C PHE A 250 2.69 13.98 -12.28
N GLY A 251 3.28 15.09 -11.83
CA GLY A 251 2.76 15.94 -10.75
C GLY A 251 3.04 15.43 -9.35
N LEU A 252 3.64 14.25 -9.19
CA LEU A 252 3.91 13.67 -7.87
C LEU A 252 4.90 14.50 -7.04
N ASP A 253 5.88 15.12 -7.69
CA ASP A 253 6.85 16.04 -7.07
C ASP A 253 6.15 17.25 -6.43
N LEU A 254 5.12 17.78 -7.08
CA LEU A 254 4.30 18.89 -6.59
C LEU A 254 3.28 18.42 -5.53
N ALA A 255 2.73 17.22 -5.73
CA ALA A 255 1.64 16.70 -4.92
C ALA A 255 2.10 16.00 -3.64
N LYS A 256 3.37 15.57 -3.52
CA LYS A 256 3.84 14.67 -2.44
C LYS A 256 3.48 15.16 -1.02
N ARG A 257 3.67 16.45 -0.76
CA ARG A 257 3.40 17.06 0.55
C ARG A 257 1.90 17.12 0.87
N GLU A 258 1.10 17.45 -0.13
CA GLU A 258 -0.36 17.54 0.01
C GLU A 258 -0.99 16.14 0.09
N ILE A 259 -0.46 15.17 -0.66
CA ILE A 259 -0.85 13.76 -0.55
C ILE A 259 -0.55 13.22 0.85
N ALA A 260 0.63 13.51 1.39
CA ALA A 260 1.01 13.07 2.74
C ALA A 260 0.13 13.71 3.82
N SER A 261 -0.05 15.04 3.78
CA SER A 261 -0.82 15.77 4.78
C SER A 261 -2.32 15.52 4.72
N GLN A 262 -2.92 15.52 3.52
CA GLN A 262 -4.35 15.28 3.34
C GLN A 262 -4.71 13.79 3.32
N ARG A 263 -3.69 12.92 3.21
CA ARG A 263 -3.85 11.47 3.02
C ARG A 263 -4.79 11.17 1.86
N ARG A 264 -4.63 11.89 0.76
CA ARG A 264 -5.50 11.81 -0.39
C ARG A 264 -4.67 11.95 -1.66
N ALA A 265 -4.89 11.06 -2.63
CA ALA A 265 -4.35 11.23 -3.97
C ALA A 265 -5.49 11.17 -5.00
N VAL A 266 -5.43 12.06 -6.00
CA VAL A 266 -6.38 12.11 -7.10
C VAL A 266 -5.67 11.66 -8.38
N VAL A 267 -6.08 10.52 -8.93
CA VAL A 267 -5.48 9.93 -10.13
C VAL A 267 -6.29 10.36 -11.34
N VAL A 268 -5.66 11.08 -12.27
CA VAL A 268 -6.23 11.57 -13.53
C VAL A 268 -5.51 10.96 -14.73
N GLU A 269 -6.08 11.09 -15.93
CA GLU A 269 -5.58 10.45 -17.14
C GLU A 269 -4.36 11.14 -17.75
N GLY A 270 -4.35 12.47 -17.84
CA GLY A 270 -3.38 13.22 -18.62
C GLY A 270 -2.63 14.33 -17.88
N TYR A 271 -1.56 14.82 -18.54
CA TYR A 271 -0.75 15.95 -18.06
C TYR A 271 -1.59 17.23 -17.87
N THR A 272 -2.48 17.53 -18.81
CA THR A 272 -3.37 18.70 -18.74
C THR A 272 -4.39 18.60 -17.62
N ASP A 273 -4.83 17.38 -17.27
CA ASP A 273 -5.79 17.17 -16.19
C ASP A 273 -5.13 17.43 -14.84
N VAL A 274 -3.87 17.00 -14.67
CA VAL A 274 -3.07 17.35 -13.49
C VAL A 274 -2.92 18.86 -13.39
N MET A 275 -2.56 19.55 -14.48
CA MET A 275 -2.44 21.01 -14.48
C MET A 275 -3.76 21.70 -14.12
N ALA A 276 -4.88 21.25 -14.69
CA ALA A 276 -6.21 21.80 -14.41
C ALA A 276 -6.63 21.58 -12.95
N MET A 277 -6.39 20.38 -12.42
CA MET A 277 -6.68 20.05 -11.02
C MET A 277 -5.88 20.92 -10.06
N HIS A 278 -4.56 21.05 -10.26
CA HIS A 278 -3.72 21.91 -9.42
C HIS A 278 -4.12 23.39 -9.54
N ALA A 279 -4.41 23.87 -10.75
CA ALA A 279 -4.91 25.22 -10.98
C ALA A 279 -6.22 25.49 -10.21
N ALA A 280 -7.09 24.48 -10.10
CA ALA A 280 -8.34 24.57 -9.36
C ALA A 280 -8.18 24.37 -7.83
N GLY A 281 -6.96 24.17 -7.33
CA GLY A 281 -6.66 23.94 -5.92
C GLY A 281 -6.70 22.47 -5.48
N VAL A 282 -6.86 21.53 -6.40
CA VAL A 282 -6.74 20.08 -6.15
C VAL A 282 -5.27 19.68 -6.36
N THR A 283 -4.43 20.04 -5.39
CA THR A 283 -2.97 19.87 -5.43
C THR A 283 -2.49 18.43 -5.20
N THR A 284 -3.41 17.51 -4.90
CA THR A 284 -3.14 16.08 -4.73
C THR A 284 -3.22 15.28 -6.04
N ALA A 285 -3.41 15.96 -7.18
CA ALA A 285 -3.63 15.30 -8.46
C ALA A 285 -2.33 14.81 -9.13
N VAL A 286 -2.36 13.60 -9.67
CA VAL A 286 -1.25 12.91 -10.34
C VAL A 286 -1.75 12.10 -11.54
N ALA A 287 -0.89 11.85 -12.54
CA ALA A 287 -1.22 11.03 -13.71
C ALA A 287 -0.14 10.01 -14.05
N ALA A 288 -0.54 8.85 -14.56
CA ALA A 288 0.39 7.85 -15.09
C ALA A 288 0.94 8.28 -16.46
N CYS A 289 2.26 8.11 -16.66
CA CYS A 289 2.93 8.63 -17.84
C CYS A 289 2.84 7.63 -19.02
N GLY A 290 1.77 7.73 -19.80
CA GLY A 290 1.58 6.99 -21.05
C GLY A 290 1.30 5.49 -20.88
N THR A 291 0.96 5.05 -19.68
CA THR A 291 0.59 3.67 -19.32
C THR A 291 -0.67 3.66 -18.46
N ALA A 292 -1.35 2.52 -18.37
CA ALA A 292 -2.38 2.33 -17.37
C ALA A 292 -1.78 2.49 -15.96
N PHE A 293 -2.55 3.11 -15.06
CA PHE A 293 -2.23 3.14 -13.64
C PHE A 293 -2.21 1.72 -13.08
N GLY A 294 -1.27 1.41 -12.18
CA GLY A 294 -0.96 0.03 -11.77
C GLY A 294 -0.49 -0.09 -10.33
N GLU A 295 -0.14 -1.30 -9.91
CA GLU A 295 0.22 -1.62 -8.52
C GLU A 295 1.47 -0.87 -8.03
N ASP A 296 2.50 -0.75 -8.87
CA ASP A 296 3.73 -0.01 -8.57
C ASP A 296 3.46 1.49 -8.29
N HIS A 297 2.59 2.11 -9.09
CA HIS A 297 2.13 3.49 -8.85
C HIS A 297 1.38 3.60 -7.53
N LEU A 298 0.47 2.67 -7.27
CA LEU A 298 -0.30 2.63 -6.04
C LEU A 298 0.60 2.45 -4.82
N SER A 299 1.60 1.58 -4.89
CA SER A 299 2.59 1.36 -3.85
C SER A 299 3.34 2.64 -3.51
N THR A 300 3.72 3.42 -4.53
CA THR A 300 4.36 4.73 -4.37
C THR A 300 3.44 5.71 -3.64
N LEU A 301 2.17 5.84 -4.07
CA LEU A 301 1.20 6.72 -3.39
C LEU A 301 0.91 6.26 -1.96
N ARG A 302 0.79 4.95 -1.72
CA ARG A 302 0.59 4.39 -0.38
C ARG A 302 1.72 4.79 0.54
N ARG A 303 2.98 4.66 0.10
CA ARG A 303 4.14 5.05 0.91
C ARG A 303 4.08 6.50 1.37
N LEU A 304 3.55 7.40 0.55
CA LEU A 304 3.39 8.82 0.92
C LEU A 304 2.26 9.06 1.94
N MET A 305 1.27 8.16 2.03
CA MET A 305 0.10 8.29 2.91
C MET A 305 0.17 7.40 4.15
N LEU A 306 1.30 6.70 4.38
CA LEU A 306 1.48 5.84 5.54
C LEU A 306 2.02 6.65 6.73
N ASP A 307 1.26 6.64 7.82
CA ASP A 307 1.77 6.81 9.19
C ASP A 307 1.28 5.60 10.01
N ASP A 308 2.15 5.05 10.85
CA ASP A 308 1.84 4.07 11.91
C ASP A 308 0.87 2.94 11.52
N ASN A 309 1.42 1.92 10.83
CA ASN A 309 0.85 0.57 10.63
C ASN A 309 -0.58 0.44 10.05
N TYR A 310 -1.28 1.55 9.76
CA TYR A 310 -2.63 1.56 9.20
C TYR A 310 -2.75 2.58 8.05
N PHE A 311 -2.93 2.09 6.83
CA PHE A 311 -3.22 2.94 5.66
C PHE A 311 -4.55 3.67 5.83
N ARG A 312 -4.53 4.97 6.18
CA ARG A 312 -5.72 5.84 6.37
C ARG A 312 -6.05 6.74 5.18
N GLY A 313 -5.39 6.57 4.04
CA GLY A 313 -5.54 7.45 2.89
C GLY A 313 -6.67 7.10 1.92
N GLU A 314 -7.06 8.08 1.10
CA GLU A 314 -8.05 7.98 0.03
C GLU A 314 -7.34 8.00 -1.33
N ILE A 315 -7.67 7.05 -2.20
CA ILE A 315 -7.28 7.09 -3.62
C ILE A 315 -8.53 7.39 -4.43
N ILE A 316 -8.52 8.47 -5.20
CA ILE A 316 -9.66 8.94 -5.98
C ILE A 316 -9.31 8.82 -7.45
N TYR A 317 -9.93 7.89 -8.16
CA TYR A 317 -9.79 7.79 -9.62
C TYR A 317 -10.78 8.74 -10.29
N THR A 318 -10.30 9.61 -11.16
CA THR A 318 -11.16 10.41 -12.01
C THR A 318 -11.31 9.75 -13.35
N PHE A 319 -12.53 9.55 -13.83
CA PHE A 319 -12.79 9.07 -15.17
C PHE A 319 -13.60 10.09 -15.96
N ASP A 320 -13.36 10.12 -17.26
CA ASP A 320 -14.23 10.77 -18.22
C ASP A 320 -15.63 10.15 -18.10
N GLY A 321 -16.68 10.97 -18.24
CA GLY A 321 -18.07 10.55 -18.05
C GLY A 321 -18.63 9.59 -19.11
N ASP A 322 -17.79 8.83 -19.81
CA ASP A 322 -18.16 7.95 -20.90
C ASP A 322 -18.19 6.45 -20.50
N GLU A 323 -18.70 5.63 -21.42
CA GLU A 323 -18.74 4.16 -21.32
C GLU A 323 -17.35 3.54 -21.11
N ALA A 324 -16.29 4.17 -21.60
CA ALA A 324 -14.93 3.68 -21.46
C ALA A 324 -14.41 3.90 -20.03
N GLY A 325 -14.70 5.06 -19.43
CA GLY A 325 -14.42 5.38 -18.02
C GLY A 325 -15.11 4.41 -17.06
N LYS A 326 -16.39 4.10 -17.29
CA LYS A 326 -17.11 3.06 -16.52
C LYS A 326 -16.44 1.69 -16.62
N LYS A 327 -16.06 1.27 -17.82
CA LYS A 327 -15.34 -0.01 -18.04
C LYS A 327 -13.94 -0.02 -17.42
N ALA A 328 -13.24 1.12 -17.41
CA ALA A 328 -11.95 1.26 -16.76
C ALA A 328 -12.07 1.10 -15.23
N ALA A 329 -13.08 1.71 -14.61
CA ALA A 329 -13.38 1.54 -13.20
C ALA A 329 -13.68 0.07 -12.84
N LEU A 330 -14.49 -0.63 -13.65
CA LEU A 330 -14.79 -2.06 -13.48
C LEU A 330 -13.57 -2.98 -13.69
N ARG A 331 -12.61 -2.58 -14.54
CA ARG A 331 -11.33 -3.29 -14.69
C ARG A 331 -10.41 -3.05 -13.50
N ALA A 332 -10.30 -1.81 -13.03
CA ALA A 332 -9.54 -1.48 -11.83
C ALA A 332 -10.06 -2.23 -10.60
N PHE A 333 -11.37 -2.48 -10.55
CA PHE A 333 -12.02 -3.32 -9.55
C PHE A 333 -11.58 -4.79 -9.59
N SER A 334 -11.28 -5.30 -10.79
CA SER A 334 -10.97 -6.72 -11.03
C SER A 334 -9.49 -7.06 -10.81
N GLY A 335 -8.61 -6.06 -10.71
CA GLY A 335 -7.20 -6.21 -10.33
C GLY A 335 -7.04 -6.66 -8.87
N ASP A 336 -5.87 -7.20 -8.52
CA ASP A 336 -5.64 -7.90 -7.25
C ASP A 336 -6.19 -7.09 -6.06
N GLN A 337 -7.15 -7.68 -5.34
CA GLN A 337 -8.06 -7.05 -4.37
C GLN A 337 -7.38 -6.59 -3.06
N GLN A 338 -6.14 -6.10 -3.14
CA GLN A 338 -5.53 -5.30 -2.09
C GLN A 338 -6.20 -3.93 -1.94
N PHE A 339 -7.24 -3.64 -2.72
CA PHE A 339 -8.07 -2.43 -2.66
C PHE A 339 -8.99 -2.45 -1.43
N SER A 340 -8.42 -2.14 -0.28
CA SER A 340 -9.13 -1.92 0.99
C SER A 340 -10.01 -0.67 0.91
N GLY A 341 -11.33 -0.79 1.10
CA GLY A 341 -12.37 0.18 1.52
C GLY A 341 -12.23 1.71 1.39
N ARG A 342 -11.25 2.24 0.66
CA ARG A 342 -10.82 3.64 0.65
C ARG A 342 -10.40 4.11 -0.75
N THR A 343 -10.78 3.32 -1.76
CA THR A 343 -10.71 3.73 -3.16
C THR A 343 -12.05 4.33 -3.55
N PHE A 344 -12.00 5.48 -4.19
CA PHE A 344 -13.14 6.25 -4.66
C PHE A 344 -13.03 6.51 -6.15
N VAL A 345 -14.18 6.81 -6.74
CA VAL A 345 -14.33 7.18 -8.14
C VAL A 345 -15.03 8.54 -8.21
N ALA A 346 -14.49 9.44 -9.02
CA ALA A 346 -15.13 10.69 -9.38
C ALA A 346 -15.34 10.69 -10.90
N VAL A 347 -16.59 10.81 -11.35
CA VAL A 347 -16.92 10.77 -12.77
C VAL A 347 -17.33 12.16 -13.22
N ALA A 348 -16.58 12.71 -14.16
CA ALA A 348 -16.92 14.01 -14.75
C ALA A 348 -18.23 13.91 -15.55
N PRO A 349 -18.93 15.03 -15.82
CA PRO A 349 -20.08 15.02 -16.71
C PRO A 349 -19.75 14.38 -18.07
N PRO A 350 -20.73 13.75 -18.75
CA PRO A 350 -20.47 13.00 -19.99
C PRO A 350 -19.67 13.79 -21.01
N GLY A 351 -18.56 13.20 -21.47
CA GLY A 351 -17.68 13.77 -22.49
C GLY A 351 -16.74 14.88 -22.02
N LEU A 352 -16.67 15.18 -20.71
CA LEU A 352 -15.70 16.13 -20.16
C LEU A 352 -14.60 15.40 -19.39
N ASP A 353 -13.35 15.83 -19.58
CA ASP A 353 -12.22 15.54 -18.69
C ASP A 353 -12.07 16.69 -17.65
N PRO A 354 -11.19 16.56 -16.63
CA PRO A 354 -10.94 17.64 -15.67
C PRO A 354 -10.53 18.98 -16.29
N CYS A 355 -9.79 18.95 -17.41
CA CYS A 355 -9.34 20.14 -18.10
C CYS A 355 -10.50 20.87 -18.81
N ASP A 356 -11.34 20.12 -19.51
CA ASP A 356 -12.54 20.61 -20.19
C ASP A 356 -13.61 21.05 -19.18
N LEU A 357 -13.74 20.34 -18.06
CA LEU A 357 -14.62 20.74 -16.95
C LEU A 357 -14.20 22.08 -16.36
N ARG A 358 -12.90 22.31 -16.14
CA ARG A 358 -12.38 23.59 -15.64
C ARG A 358 -12.67 24.73 -16.62
N GLN A 359 -12.44 24.50 -17.91
CA GLN A 359 -12.68 25.52 -18.93
C GLN A 359 -14.16 25.90 -19.06
N THR A 360 -15.04 24.91 -18.98
CA THR A 360 -16.49 25.12 -19.22
C THR A 360 -17.24 25.56 -17.96
N LYS A 361 -16.85 25.10 -16.78
CA LYS A 361 -17.58 25.30 -15.52
C LYS A 361 -16.76 25.94 -14.38
N GLY A 362 -15.47 26.20 -14.61
CA GLY A 362 -14.58 26.86 -13.67
C GLY A 362 -14.01 25.94 -12.59
N ASP A 363 -13.11 26.51 -11.77
CA ASP A 363 -12.33 25.79 -10.76
C ASP A 363 -13.18 25.14 -9.66
N VAL A 364 -14.32 25.75 -9.32
CA VAL A 364 -15.26 25.19 -8.33
C VAL A 364 -15.79 23.84 -8.78
N ALA A 365 -16.15 23.69 -10.05
CA ALA A 365 -16.68 22.44 -10.59
C ALA A 365 -15.67 21.28 -10.50
N VAL A 366 -14.37 21.58 -10.65
CA VAL A 366 -13.30 20.59 -10.50
C VAL A 366 -13.16 20.14 -9.05
N ARG A 367 -13.24 21.07 -8.09
CA ARG A 367 -13.23 20.74 -6.65
C ARG A 367 -14.48 19.97 -6.23
N ASP A 368 -15.64 20.32 -6.76
CA ASP A 368 -16.91 19.64 -6.50
C ASP A 368 -16.90 18.21 -7.06
N LEU A 369 -16.32 18.00 -8.26
CA LEU A 369 -16.12 16.67 -8.83
C LEU A 369 -15.39 15.73 -7.87
N VAL A 370 -14.27 16.19 -7.29
CA VAL A 370 -13.47 15.39 -6.35
C VAL A 370 -14.19 15.22 -4.99
N SER A 371 -14.92 16.25 -4.56
CA SER A 371 -15.67 16.22 -3.30
C SER A 371 -16.85 15.24 -3.35
N ALA A 372 -17.52 15.14 -4.50
CA ALA A 372 -18.65 14.26 -4.76
C ALA A 372 -18.26 12.81 -5.15
N ARG A 373 -16.99 12.42 -4.92
CA ARG A 373 -16.50 11.07 -5.18
C ARG A 373 -17.35 10.01 -4.48
N VAL A 374 -17.54 8.87 -5.14
CA VAL A 374 -18.28 7.71 -4.63
C VAL A 374 -17.34 6.55 -4.34
N PRO A 375 -17.60 5.72 -3.31
CA PRO A 375 -16.82 4.51 -3.08
C PRO A 375 -16.78 3.61 -4.31
N MET A 376 -15.62 3.02 -4.62
CA MET A 376 -15.43 2.23 -5.83
C MET A 376 -16.35 1.00 -5.91
N PHE A 377 -16.58 0.32 -4.77
CA PHE A 377 -17.52 -0.81 -4.70
C PHE A 377 -18.95 -0.36 -5.02
N GLU A 378 -19.40 0.74 -4.41
CA GLU A 378 -20.71 1.33 -4.71
C GLU A 378 -20.85 1.67 -6.20
N PHE A 379 -19.87 2.37 -6.76
CA PHE A 379 -19.86 2.74 -8.17
C PHE A 379 -19.96 1.52 -9.10
N ALA A 380 -19.13 0.50 -8.86
CA ALA A 380 -19.13 -0.71 -9.66
C ALA A 380 -20.47 -1.45 -9.61
N ILE A 381 -21.03 -1.64 -8.40
CA ILE A 381 -22.30 -2.34 -8.22
C ILE A 381 -23.43 -1.56 -8.88
N ARG A 382 -23.56 -0.26 -8.60
CA ARG A 382 -24.62 0.57 -9.18
C ARG A 382 -24.52 0.63 -10.71
N SER A 383 -23.32 0.74 -11.27
CA SER A 383 -23.13 0.72 -12.73
C SER A 383 -23.60 -0.60 -13.34
N MET A 384 -23.38 -1.75 -12.68
CA MET A 384 -23.89 -3.03 -13.16
C MET A 384 -25.42 -3.13 -13.07
N LEU A 385 -26.05 -2.43 -12.13
CA LEU A 385 -27.50 -2.44 -11.97
C LEU A 385 -28.23 -1.63 -13.07
N GLU A 386 -27.55 -0.67 -13.71
CA GLU A 386 -28.12 0.12 -14.82
C GLU A 386 -28.55 -0.73 -16.03
N ASP A 387 -27.96 -1.92 -16.20
CA ASP A 387 -28.26 -2.85 -17.29
C ASP A 387 -29.54 -3.69 -17.06
N TYR A 388 -30.21 -3.53 -15.92
CA TYR A 388 -31.37 -4.34 -15.52
C TYR A 388 -32.60 -3.49 -15.22
N ASP A 389 -33.76 -3.99 -15.66
CA ASP A 389 -35.06 -3.44 -15.26
C ASP A 389 -35.43 -3.96 -13.86
N LEU A 390 -35.28 -3.10 -12.86
CA LEU A 390 -35.53 -3.43 -11.46
C LEU A 390 -37.01 -3.31 -11.06
N ASP A 391 -37.90 -2.90 -11.96
CA ASP A 391 -39.34 -2.85 -11.68
C ASP A 391 -39.99 -4.24 -11.80
N HIS A 392 -39.32 -5.17 -12.49
CA HIS A 392 -39.79 -6.55 -12.71
C HIS A 392 -39.02 -7.58 -11.89
N ALA A 393 -39.71 -8.65 -11.46
CA ALA A 393 -39.13 -9.70 -10.63
C ALA A 393 -37.96 -10.41 -11.33
N GLU A 394 -38.08 -10.70 -12.62
CA GLU A 394 -37.04 -11.32 -13.44
C GLU A 394 -35.77 -10.46 -13.49
N GLY A 395 -35.92 -9.14 -13.65
CA GLY A 395 -34.80 -8.22 -13.68
C GLY A 395 -34.11 -8.07 -12.33
N ARG A 396 -34.86 -8.02 -11.22
CA ARG A 396 -34.30 -8.08 -9.86
C ARG A 396 -33.50 -9.36 -9.61
N VAL A 397 -34.00 -10.51 -10.08
CA VAL A 397 -33.32 -11.80 -9.91
C VAL A 397 -32.03 -11.86 -10.73
N GLU A 398 -32.05 -11.43 -11.99
CA GLU A 398 -30.84 -11.45 -12.84
C GLU A 398 -29.80 -10.41 -12.36
N ALA A 399 -30.25 -9.23 -11.92
CA ALA A 399 -29.40 -8.22 -11.28
C ALA A 399 -28.66 -8.79 -10.06
N LEU A 400 -29.37 -9.46 -9.15
CA LEU A 400 -28.75 -10.14 -8.01
C LEU A 400 -27.80 -11.27 -8.44
N ARG A 401 -28.18 -12.07 -9.44
CA ARG A 401 -27.32 -13.15 -9.95
C ARG A 401 -25.95 -12.62 -10.40
N ARG A 402 -25.92 -11.41 -10.94
CA ARG A 402 -24.70 -10.79 -11.50
C ARG A 402 -23.91 -9.97 -10.50
N THR A 403 -24.57 -9.32 -9.55
CA THR A 403 -23.92 -8.45 -8.55
C THR A 403 -23.52 -9.19 -7.27
N VAL A 404 -24.24 -10.24 -6.85
CA VAL A 404 -23.88 -11.05 -5.67
C VAL A 404 -22.45 -11.61 -5.74
N PRO A 405 -21.97 -12.17 -6.87
CA PRO A 405 -20.58 -12.62 -6.99
C PRO A 405 -19.55 -11.52 -6.80
N VAL A 406 -19.87 -10.29 -7.22
CA VAL A 406 -19.00 -9.10 -7.11
C VAL A 406 -18.91 -8.63 -5.66
N VAL A 407 -20.04 -8.60 -4.94
CA VAL A 407 -20.04 -8.30 -3.50
C VAL A 407 -19.34 -9.41 -2.71
N ALA A 408 -19.54 -10.68 -3.09
CA ALA A 408 -18.92 -11.82 -2.44
C ALA A 408 -17.38 -11.84 -2.54
N ASP A 409 -16.83 -11.15 -3.54
CA ASP A 409 -15.40 -10.98 -3.78
C ASP A 409 -14.75 -9.92 -2.88
N ILE A 410 -15.53 -9.15 -2.11
CA ILE A 410 -15.01 -8.21 -1.12
C ILE A 410 -14.36 -8.99 0.03
N ARG A 411 -13.06 -8.75 0.26
CA ARG A 411 -12.25 -9.47 1.27
C ARG A 411 -12.66 -9.13 2.70
N ASP A 412 -12.88 -7.86 2.99
CA ASP A 412 -13.35 -7.38 4.29
C ASP A 412 -14.79 -7.87 4.54
N SER A 413 -15.00 -8.67 5.58
CA SER A 413 -16.29 -9.26 5.89
C SER A 413 -17.34 -8.24 6.32
N SER A 414 -16.93 -7.20 7.05
CA SER A 414 -17.83 -6.16 7.53
C SER A 414 -18.29 -5.29 6.38
N LEU A 415 -17.35 -4.88 5.52
CA LEU A 415 -17.65 -4.10 4.32
C LEU A 415 -18.48 -4.92 3.31
N ARG A 416 -18.20 -6.22 3.18
CA ARG A 416 -18.99 -7.13 2.34
C ARG A 416 -20.43 -7.23 2.81
N ASP A 417 -20.66 -7.41 4.11
CA ASP A 417 -22.01 -7.51 4.66
C ASP A 417 -22.78 -6.18 4.55
N GLU A 418 -22.07 -5.05 4.69
CA GLU A 418 -22.63 -3.72 4.45
C GLU A 418 -23.12 -3.56 3.01
N TYR A 419 -22.26 -3.84 2.02
CA TYR A 419 -22.65 -3.76 0.60
C TYR A 419 -23.72 -4.78 0.23
N ALA A 420 -23.76 -5.95 0.86
CA ALA A 420 -24.83 -6.92 0.63
C ALA A 420 -26.19 -6.39 1.11
N ARG A 421 -26.22 -5.64 2.22
CA ARG A 421 -27.44 -5.00 2.71
C ARG A 421 -27.88 -3.87 1.80
N GLN A 422 -26.94 -3.03 1.34
CA GLN A 422 -27.24 -1.94 0.40
C GLN A 422 -27.71 -2.47 -0.96
N LEU A 423 -27.11 -3.56 -1.45
CA LEU A 423 -27.51 -4.22 -2.69
C LEU A 423 -28.99 -4.64 -2.68
N ALA A 424 -29.50 -5.15 -1.54
CA ALA A 424 -30.92 -5.45 -1.40
C ALA A 424 -31.78 -4.20 -1.59
N GLY A 425 -31.38 -3.07 -1.00
CA GLY A 425 -32.05 -1.78 -1.15
C GLY A 425 -32.02 -1.27 -2.60
N TRP A 426 -30.85 -1.31 -3.26
CA TRP A 426 -30.71 -0.86 -4.64
C TRP A 426 -31.52 -1.68 -5.64
N VAL A 427 -31.64 -2.99 -5.42
CA VAL A 427 -32.46 -3.88 -6.26
C VAL A 427 -33.96 -3.77 -5.94
N GLY A 428 -34.33 -3.23 -4.79
CA GLY A 428 -35.71 -3.25 -4.30
C GLY A 428 -36.14 -4.66 -3.85
N TRP A 429 -35.24 -5.38 -3.17
CA TRP A 429 -35.51 -6.70 -2.60
C TRP A 429 -35.95 -6.56 -1.13
N ASP A 430 -37.14 -7.07 -0.80
CA ASP A 430 -37.80 -6.80 0.49
C ASP A 430 -37.08 -7.37 1.70
N ASP A 431 -36.32 -8.46 1.53
CA ASP A 431 -35.57 -9.12 2.60
C ASP A 431 -34.05 -8.99 2.41
N PRO A 432 -33.41 -7.96 3.01
CA PRO A 432 -31.96 -7.81 2.99
C PRO A 432 -31.20 -9.00 3.58
N ALA A 433 -31.76 -9.71 4.57
CA ALA A 433 -31.09 -10.84 5.20
C ALA A 433 -30.88 -11.99 4.22
N THR A 434 -31.81 -12.20 3.29
CA THR A 434 -31.66 -13.18 2.21
C THR A 434 -30.50 -12.83 1.27
N VAL A 435 -30.33 -11.55 0.90
CA VAL A 435 -29.22 -11.12 0.03
C VAL A 435 -27.87 -11.28 0.76
N VAL A 436 -27.79 -10.86 2.03
CA VAL A 436 -26.60 -11.07 2.88
C VAL A 436 -26.23 -12.55 2.98
N ARG A 437 -27.20 -13.43 3.21
CA ARG A 437 -26.98 -14.88 3.25
C ARG A 437 -26.43 -15.40 1.91
N ARG A 438 -27.03 -15.01 0.78
CA ARG A 438 -26.57 -15.42 -0.56
C ARG A 438 -25.13 -14.96 -0.83
N VAL A 439 -24.77 -13.73 -0.48
CA VAL A 439 -23.40 -13.20 -0.61
C VAL A 439 -22.41 -14.00 0.23
N ARG A 440 -22.75 -14.30 1.48
CA ARG A 440 -21.90 -15.12 2.37
C ARG A 440 -21.71 -16.55 1.86
N GLU A 441 -22.77 -17.16 1.33
CA GLU A 441 -22.71 -18.49 0.71
C GLU A 441 -21.82 -18.49 -0.53
N GLU A 442 -21.95 -17.50 -1.40
CA GLU A 442 -21.13 -17.35 -2.61
C GLU A 442 -19.65 -17.14 -2.28
N SER A 443 -19.36 -16.30 -1.28
CA SER A 443 -17.99 -16.06 -0.79
C SER A 443 -17.34 -17.36 -0.26
N ARG A 444 -18.11 -18.17 0.49
CA ARG A 444 -17.66 -19.49 0.97
C ARG A 444 -17.42 -20.49 -0.17
N LYS A 445 -18.28 -20.52 -1.19
CA LYS A 445 -18.10 -21.38 -2.38
C LYS A 445 -16.80 -21.04 -3.12
N LYS A 446 -16.55 -19.74 -3.35
CA LYS A 446 -15.31 -19.26 -3.97
C LYS A 446 -14.07 -19.58 -3.13
N GLY A 447 -14.15 -19.44 -1.80
CA GLY A 447 -13.08 -19.85 -0.89
C GLY A 447 -12.73 -21.34 -1.00
N ARG A 448 -13.74 -22.22 -1.02
CA ARG A 448 -13.57 -23.67 -1.20
C ARG A 448 -12.98 -24.05 -2.56
N ALA A 449 -13.40 -23.36 -3.63
CA ALA A 449 -12.86 -23.56 -4.97
C ALA A 449 -11.37 -23.14 -5.07
N ARG A 450 -10.99 -22.03 -4.43
CA ARG A 450 -9.59 -21.58 -4.35
C ARG A 450 -8.70 -22.56 -3.58
N SER A 451 -9.20 -23.15 -2.49
CA SER A 451 -8.46 -24.17 -1.74
C SER A 451 -8.38 -25.53 -2.46
N ALA A 452 -9.38 -25.88 -3.27
CA ALA A 452 -9.41 -27.13 -4.04
C ALA A 452 -8.59 -27.08 -5.34
N GLY A 453 -8.37 -25.88 -5.90
CA GLY A 453 -7.54 -25.66 -7.10
C GLY A 453 -6.03 -25.64 -6.83
N ALA A 454 -5.61 -25.48 -5.58
CA ALA A 454 -4.21 -25.64 -5.15
C ALA A 454 -3.89 -27.13 -4.91
N GLY A 455 -3.97 -27.94 -5.96
CA GLY A 455 -3.47 -29.32 -5.91
C GLY A 455 -1.94 -29.34 -5.68
N PRO A 456 -1.38 -30.37 -5.03
CA PRO A 456 0.06 -30.46 -4.82
C PRO A 456 0.74 -30.53 -6.19
N GLY A 457 1.59 -29.55 -6.49
CA GLY A 457 2.37 -29.52 -7.71
C GLY A 457 3.14 -30.83 -7.94
N PRO A 458 3.37 -31.23 -9.20
CA PRO A 458 3.98 -32.52 -9.49
C PRO A 458 5.39 -32.56 -8.87
N ARG A 459 5.57 -33.43 -7.89
CA ARG A 459 6.88 -33.74 -7.33
C ARG A 459 7.79 -34.20 -8.47
N ARG A 460 8.76 -33.35 -8.85
CA ARG A 460 9.87 -33.74 -9.72
C ARG A 460 10.58 -34.93 -9.08
N ARG A 461 10.43 -36.12 -9.67
CA ARG A 461 11.28 -37.28 -9.40
C ARG A 461 12.69 -36.97 -9.89
N GLY A 462 13.64 -36.91 -8.96
CA GLY A 462 15.07 -36.97 -9.29
C GLY A 462 15.44 -38.36 -9.85
N PRO A 463 16.47 -38.46 -10.69
CA PRO A 463 16.84 -39.71 -11.34
C PRO A 463 17.71 -40.61 -10.43
N GLY A 464 17.33 -41.89 -10.37
CA GLY A 464 18.26 -43.03 -10.42
C GLY A 464 19.02 -43.46 -9.15
N GLY A 465 18.72 -44.67 -8.68
CA GLY A 465 19.60 -45.48 -7.81
C GLY A 465 18.91 -46.80 -7.39
N PRO A 466 19.49 -48.00 -7.62
CA PRO A 466 18.72 -49.25 -7.75
C PRO A 466 18.74 -50.13 -6.48
N GLY A 467 17.74 -51.01 -6.34
CA GLY A 467 17.86 -52.19 -5.48
C GLY A 467 16.53 -52.87 -5.10
N GLY A 468 16.32 -54.09 -5.62
CA GLY A 468 15.56 -55.26 -5.09
C GLY A 468 14.18 -55.04 -4.45
N GLY A 469 13.11 -55.76 -4.78
CA GLY A 469 12.94 -57.06 -5.42
C GLY A 469 11.51 -57.56 -5.12
N ALA A 470 11.14 -58.66 -5.78
CA ALA A 470 9.93 -59.48 -5.59
C ALA A 470 8.59 -59.00 -6.23
N ARG A 471 8.28 -59.64 -7.36
CA ARG A 471 6.93 -59.94 -7.90
C ARG A 471 6.42 -61.29 -7.29
N PRO A 472 5.28 -61.91 -7.69
CA PRO A 472 4.19 -61.48 -8.61
C PRO A 472 2.74 -61.81 -8.13
N GLY A 473 1.76 -61.26 -8.87
CA GLY A 473 0.56 -62.01 -9.30
C GLY A 473 -0.79 -61.44 -8.85
N TRP A 474 -1.85 -61.33 -9.66
CA TRP A 474 -2.20 -61.88 -10.98
C TRP A 474 -3.05 -60.87 -11.79
N ASP A 475 -2.88 -60.94 -13.12
CA ASP A 475 -3.85 -60.91 -14.23
C ASP A 475 -5.34 -60.59 -13.93
N ALA A 476 -6.15 -60.02 -14.81
CA ALA A 476 -6.05 -59.35 -16.12
C ALA A 476 -7.52 -59.04 -16.51
N ALA A 477 -7.70 -58.01 -17.35
CA ALA A 477 -8.79 -57.87 -18.33
C ALA A 477 -10.25 -57.77 -17.80
N GLU A 478 -11.19 -57.01 -18.35
CA GLU A 478 -11.29 -56.17 -19.53
C GLU A 478 -12.66 -55.46 -19.43
N ARG A 479 -12.78 -54.31 -20.12
CA ARG A 479 -13.97 -53.81 -20.87
C ARG A 479 -15.35 -54.03 -20.22
N GLY A 480 -16.06 -53.00 -19.76
CA GLY A 480 -16.58 -51.94 -20.61
C GLY A 480 -17.94 -52.33 -21.22
N GLY A 481 -19.02 -51.62 -20.87
CA GLY A 481 -20.20 -51.55 -21.73
C GLY A 481 -21.58 -51.58 -21.06
N VAL A 482 -22.14 -50.38 -20.88
CA VAL A 482 -23.51 -49.94 -21.23
C VAL A 482 -24.71 -50.90 -21.00
N GLY A 483 -25.71 -50.43 -20.24
CA GLY A 483 -27.08 -50.36 -20.77
C GLY A 483 -28.25 -50.95 -19.96
N ARG A 484 -29.10 -50.03 -19.47
CA ARG A 484 -30.59 -50.02 -19.45
C ARG A 484 -31.41 -51.02 -18.61
N GLY A 485 -32.43 -50.45 -17.95
CA GLY A 485 -33.81 -50.98 -17.85
C GLY A 485 -34.15 -51.59 -16.48
N ARG A 486 -34.91 -50.93 -15.58
CA ARG A 486 -36.37 -50.68 -15.51
C ARG A 486 -37.17 -51.87 -14.92
N GLY A 487 -37.95 -51.58 -13.87
CA GLY A 487 -38.96 -52.43 -13.21
C GLY A 487 -38.59 -52.70 -11.75
N GLY A 488 -39.33 -52.34 -10.69
CA GLY A 488 -40.74 -51.99 -10.54
C GLY A 488 -41.54 -53.19 -10.03
N TYR A 489 -41.82 -53.23 -8.72
CA TYR A 489 -42.91 -53.89 -7.93
C TYR A 489 -42.68 -53.43 -6.46
N ASP A 490 -43.60 -52.68 -5.84
CA ASP A 490 -44.73 -53.12 -4.96
C ASP A 490 -44.24 -53.99 -3.78
N ASP A 491 -44.68 -53.91 -2.53
CA ASP A 491 -45.56 -53.10 -1.68
C ASP A 491 -45.27 -53.68 -0.25
N ASP A 492 -45.41 -52.90 0.83
CA ASP A 492 -45.85 -53.36 2.18
C ASP A 492 -45.36 -52.44 3.34
N GLU A 493 -46.27 -51.53 3.69
CA GLU A 493 -46.85 -51.24 5.00
C GLU A 493 -46.19 -51.63 6.36
N VAL A 494 -46.18 -50.61 7.25
CA VAL A 494 -46.25 -50.55 8.74
C VAL A 494 -45.00 -50.82 9.60
N GLY A 495 -44.61 -49.80 10.38
CA GLY A 495 -43.97 -50.01 11.69
C GLY A 495 -43.11 -48.84 12.18
N GLY A 496 -43.66 -47.97 13.03
CA GLY A 496 -42.90 -46.95 13.73
C GLY A 496 -41.89 -47.54 14.73
N GLY A 497 -40.69 -46.98 14.76
CA GLY A 497 -39.65 -47.29 15.73
C GLY A 497 -38.36 -46.54 15.42
N ASP A 498 -38.01 -45.60 16.31
CA ASP A 498 -36.74 -44.86 16.43
C ASP A 498 -35.88 -44.66 15.17
N ALA A 499 -35.93 -43.45 14.62
CA ALA A 499 -34.85 -42.95 13.79
C ALA A 499 -33.54 -43.03 14.58
N PRO A 500 -32.45 -43.59 14.02
CA PRO A 500 -31.17 -43.60 14.71
C PRO A 500 -30.76 -42.15 14.92
N ARG A 501 -30.80 -41.70 16.18
CA ARG A 501 -30.14 -40.46 16.60
C ARG A 501 -28.69 -40.62 16.15
N THR A 502 -28.33 -39.86 15.12
CA THR A 502 -26.93 -39.64 14.78
C THR A 502 -26.27 -39.17 16.07
N PRO A 503 -25.18 -39.80 16.53
CA PRO A 503 -24.51 -39.34 17.73
C PRO A 503 -24.13 -37.88 17.48
N GLU A 504 -24.67 -36.97 18.29
CA GLU A 504 -24.24 -35.58 18.29
C GLU A 504 -22.75 -35.60 18.60
N VAL A 505 -21.95 -35.34 17.55
CA VAL A 505 -20.52 -35.10 17.71
C VAL A 505 -20.40 -33.86 18.60
N PRO A 506 -19.68 -33.93 19.73
CA PRO A 506 -19.42 -32.74 20.53
C PRO A 506 -18.83 -31.66 19.61
N LYS A 507 -19.47 -30.48 19.55
CA LYS A 507 -18.94 -29.35 18.79
C LYS A 507 -17.65 -28.90 19.47
N GLY A 508 -16.53 -29.47 19.07
CA GLY A 508 -15.21 -29.09 19.57
C GLY A 508 -14.91 -27.63 19.31
N VAL A 509 -13.98 -27.08 20.08
CA VAL A 509 -13.57 -25.67 19.93
C VAL A 509 -12.99 -25.47 18.53
N PRO A 510 -13.47 -24.47 17.74
CA PRO A 510 -12.91 -24.20 16.42
C PRO A 510 -11.39 -23.98 16.50
N ILE A 511 -10.63 -24.58 15.58
CA ILE A 511 -9.17 -24.41 15.55
C ILE A 511 -8.81 -23.26 14.59
N PRO A 512 -8.03 -22.26 15.04
CA PRO A 512 -7.69 -21.09 14.23
C PRO A 512 -6.74 -21.46 13.07
N ALA A 513 -6.84 -20.73 11.95
CA ALA A 513 -5.94 -20.91 10.82
C ALA A 513 -4.52 -20.43 11.20
N PRO A 514 -3.44 -21.21 10.94
CA PRO A 514 -2.09 -20.86 11.39
C PRO A 514 -1.52 -19.53 10.87
N GLY A 515 -1.98 -19.07 9.70
CA GLY A 515 -1.51 -17.84 9.06
C GLY A 515 -2.47 -16.64 9.18
N ASP A 516 -3.41 -16.68 10.12
CA ASP A 516 -4.32 -15.53 10.34
C ASP A 516 -3.54 -14.35 10.95
N PRO A 517 -3.38 -13.22 10.23
CA PRO A 517 -2.61 -12.08 10.71
C PRO A 517 -3.27 -11.37 11.90
N VAL A 518 -4.58 -11.51 12.08
CA VAL A 518 -5.31 -10.91 13.22
C VAL A 518 -5.02 -11.69 14.50
N LEU A 519 -4.92 -13.01 14.40
CA LEU A 519 -4.65 -13.89 15.54
C LEU A 519 -3.16 -14.16 15.76
N TRP A 520 -2.28 -13.62 14.92
CA TRP A 520 -0.84 -13.81 15.01
C TRP A 520 -0.26 -13.47 16.40
N PRO A 521 -0.59 -12.33 17.05
CA PRO A 521 -0.07 -12.03 18.39
C PRO A 521 -0.50 -13.06 19.44
N GLN A 522 -1.75 -13.54 19.39
CA GLN A 522 -2.26 -14.55 20.32
C GLN A 522 -1.56 -15.90 20.10
N ARG A 523 -1.38 -16.30 18.84
CA ARG A 523 -0.66 -17.53 18.47
C ARG A 523 0.78 -17.50 18.98
N GLU A 524 1.51 -16.44 18.65
CA GLU A 524 2.93 -16.33 19.02
C GLU A 524 3.12 -16.17 20.53
N ALA A 525 2.21 -15.48 21.24
CA ALA A 525 2.25 -15.41 22.70
C ALA A 525 2.07 -16.79 23.34
N VAL A 526 1.10 -17.59 22.88
CA VAL A 526 0.90 -18.97 23.38
C VAL A 526 2.07 -19.88 23.01
N LYS A 527 2.67 -19.72 21.81
CA LYS A 527 3.91 -20.43 21.44
C LYS A 527 5.05 -20.07 22.38
N ALA A 528 5.26 -18.79 22.66
CA ALA A 528 6.29 -18.31 23.57
C ALA A 528 6.10 -18.87 25.00
N ALA A 529 4.86 -18.91 25.50
CA ALA A 529 4.52 -19.47 26.82
C ALA A 529 4.75 -20.99 26.91
N LEU A 530 4.46 -21.73 25.84
CA LEU A 530 4.67 -23.19 25.79
C LEU A 530 6.15 -23.55 25.62
N GLN A 531 6.88 -22.84 24.75
CA GLN A 531 8.26 -23.17 24.38
C GLN A 531 9.30 -22.53 25.31
N TYR A 532 9.06 -21.29 25.73
CA TYR A 532 9.99 -20.46 26.49
C TYR A 532 9.32 -19.79 27.71
N PRO A 533 8.68 -20.56 28.62
CA PRO A 533 7.96 -20.02 29.78
C PRO A 533 8.83 -19.11 30.66
N GLY A 534 10.15 -19.38 30.77
CA GLY A 534 11.06 -18.50 31.51
C GLY A 534 11.27 -17.11 30.89
N LEU A 535 11.09 -16.97 29.57
CA LEU A 535 11.17 -15.68 28.87
C LEU A 535 9.81 -14.99 28.76
N ALA A 536 8.73 -15.76 28.58
CA ALA A 536 7.36 -15.24 28.60
C ALA A 536 7.00 -14.72 30.01
N GLY A 537 7.33 -15.52 31.03
CA GLY A 537 7.40 -15.13 32.43
C GLY A 537 6.16 -14.42 32.98
N PRO A 538 6.34 -13.54 33.98
CA PRO A 538 5.26 -12.78 34.59
C PRO A 538 4.50 -11.87 33.62
N LEU A 539 5.11 -11.48 32.49
CA LEU A 539 4.45 -10.64 31.49
C LEU A 539 3.28 -11.39 30.86
N PHE A 540 3.48 -12.64 30.45
CA PHE A 540 2.39 -13.47 29.93
C PHE A 540 1.32 -13.73 31.00
N ASP A 541 1.74 -14.06 32.22
CA ASP A 541 0.80 -14.35 33.32
C ASP A 541 -0.02 -13.13 33.77
N SER A 542 0.44 -11.92 33.49
CA SER A 542 -0.26 -10.67 33.78
C SER A 542 -1.29 -10.27 32.72
N LEU A 543 -1.32 -10.94 31.57
CA LEU A 543 -2.25 -10.61 30.49
C LEU A 543 -3.66 -11.05 30.87
N PRO A 544 -4.66 -10.16 30.78
CA PRO A 544 -6.06 -10.53 30.99
C PRO A 544 -6.55 -11.54 29.94
N ASP A 545 -7.52 -12.38 30.31
CA ASP A 545 -8.12 -13.38 29.40
C ASP A 545 -8.72 -12.73 28.15
N GLU A 546 -9.18 -11.48 28.26
CA GLU A 546 -9.73 -10.69 27.16
C GLU A 546 -8.71 -10.36 26.06
N CYS A 547 -7.40 -10.54 26.31
CA CYS A 547 -6.38 -10.47 25.26
C CYS A 547 -6.54 -11.59 24.23
N TYR A 548 -7.15 -12.72 24.59
CA TYR A 548 -7.32 -13.89 23.73
C TYR A 548 -8.72 -13.96 23.15
N THR A 549 -8.95 -13.23 22.05
CA THR A 549 -10.28 -13.15 21.40
C THR A 549 -10.72 -14.45 20.73
N HIS A 550 -9.80 -15.37 20.42
CA HIS A 550 -10.13 -16.65 19.82
C HIS A 550 -10.26 -17.76 20.90
N PRO A 551 -11.39 -18.50 20.96
CA PRO A 551 -11.65 -19.48 22.02
C PRO A 551 -10.57 -20.53 22.22
N ALA A 552 -9.89 -20.97 21.15
CA ALA A 552 -8.80 -21.93 21.26
C ALA A 552 -7.57 -21.38 21.98
N TYR A 553 -7.19 -20.12 21.75
CA TYR A 553 -6.04 -19.50 22.42
C TYR A 553 -6.37 -19.13 23.85
N ALA A 554 -7.60 -18.66 24.11
CA ALA A 554 -8.10 -18.42 25.45
C ALA A 554 -8.06 -19.69 26.30
N ALA A 555 -8.58 -20.82 25.79
CA ALA A 555 -8.56 -22.09 26.50
C ALA A 555 -7.14 -22.61 26.79
N ILE A 556 -6.18 -22.39 25.87
CA ILE A 556 -4.78 -22.77 26.10
C ILE A 556 -4.10 -21.84 27.11
N ALA A 557 -4.36 -20.53 27.06
CA ALA A 557 -3.86 -19.57 28.04
C ALA A 557 -4.40 -19.86 29.45
N GLU A 558 -5.69 -20.20 29.56
CA GLU A 558 -6.31 -20.63 30.81
C GLU A 558 -5.67 -21.94 31.33
N ALA A 559 -5.42 -22.91 30.45
CA ALA A 559 -4.72 -24.14 30.83
C ALA A 559 -3.28 -23.90 31.30
N LEU A 560 -2.55 -22.96 30.66
CA LEU A 560 -1.22 -22.51 31.09
C LEU A 560 -1.27 -21.89 32.50
N SER A 561 -2.26 -21.03 32.77
CA SER A 561 -2.49 -20.43 34.08
C SER A 561 -2.82 -21.49 35.14
N ARG A 562 -3.72 -22.43 34.85
CA ARG A 562 -4.06 -23.56 35.75
C ARG A 562 -2.88 -24.48 36.04
N ALA A 563 -1.96 -24.66 35.10
CA ALA A 563 -0.73 -25.42 35.29
C ALA A 563 0.32 -24.69 36.15
N GLY A 564 0.03 -23.46 36.61
CA GLY A 564 0.87 -22.66 37.49
C GLY A 564 1.44 -21.39 36.86
N GLY A 565 1.13 -21.11 35.59
CA GLY A 565 1.67 -19.96 34.85
C GLY A 565 3.12 -20.12 34.42
N CYS A 566 3.57 -19.23 33.53
CA CYS A 566 4.93 -19.20 33.02
C CYS A 566 5.97 -18.87 34.11
N ALA A 567 5.60 -18.09 35.13
CA ALA A 567 6.46 -17.72 36.25
C ALA A 567 6.77 -18.89 37.22
N ALA A 568 6.07 -20.03 37.12
CA ALA A 568 6.32 -21.21 37.97
C ALA A 568 7.67 -21.91 37.69
N GLY A 569 8.42 -21.48 36.66
CA GLY A 569 9.74 -22.03 36.33
C GLY A 569 9.71 -23.44 35.72
N LYS A 570 8.53 -23.93 35.32
CA LYS A 570 8.35 -25.20 34.60
C LYS A 570 8.72 -25.02 33.12
N SER A 571 9.27 -26.05 32.48
CA SER A 571 9.63 -26.01 31.05
C SER A 571 9.72 -27.41 30.43
N GLY A 572 9.86 -27.47 29.10
CA GLY A 572 10.08 -28.72 28.37
C GLY A 572 8.85 -29.63 28.26
N VAL A 573 9.07 -30.91 27.96
CA VAL A 573 8.00 -31.88 27.63
C VAL A 573 7.00 -32.04 28.78
N ASN A 574 7.47 -32.03 30.03
CA ASN A 574 6.60 -32.17 31.20
C ASN A 574 5.64 -30.98 31.36
N TRP A 575 6.11 -29.76 31.05
CA TRP A 575 5.27 -28.55 31.05
C TRP A 575 4.15 -28.66 30.02
N VAL A 576 4.47 -29.02 28.78
CA VAL A 576 3.48 -29.17 27.70
C VAL A 576 2.49 -30.29 28.01
N ALA A 577 2.94 -31.38 28.62
CA ALA A 577 2.07 -32.48 29.03
C ALA A 577 1.07 -32.04 30.12
N GLU A 578 1.53 -31.28 31.13
CA GLU A 578 0.67 -30.74 32.19
C GLU A 578 -0.38 -29.77 31.64
N VAL A 579 0.02 -28.85 30.75
CA VAL A 579 -0.90 -27.95 30.05
C VAL A 579 -1.92 -28.73 29.22
N SER A 580 -1.47 -29.78 28.52
CA SER A 580 -2.35 -30.63 27.69
C SER A 580 -3.34 -31.44 28.52
N GLN A 581 -2.97 -31.87 29.73
CA GLN A 581 -3.89 -32.53 30.68
C GLN A 581 -4.99 -31.57 31.15
N GLY A 582 -4.71 -30.27 31.21
CA GLY A 582 -5.68 -29.22 31.55
C GLY A 582 -6.65 -28.84 30.43
N LEU A 583 -6.57 -29.47 29.25
CA LEU A 583 -7.45 -29.24 28.10
C LEU A 583 -8.41 -30.42 27.92
N GLU A 584 -9.71 -30.16 27.86
CA GLU A 584 -10.74 -31.19 27.70
C GLU A 584 -10.89 -31.66 26.24
N ASP A 585 -10.71 -30.73 25.28
CA ASP A 585 -10.88 -30.97 23.85
C ASP A 585 -9.60 -31.53 23.19
N GLU A 586 -9.75 -32.65 22.47
CA GLU A 586 -8.65 -33.34 21.79
C GLU A 586 -8.03 -32.50 20.64
N GLY A 587 -8.83 -31.64 20.00
CA GLY A 587 -8.34 -30.66 19.05
C GLY A 587 -7.41 -29.63 19.69
N LEU A 588 -7.76 -29.13 20.87
CA LEU A 588 -6.92 -28.20 21.64
C LEU A 588 -5.64 -28.85 22.14
N ARG A 589 -5.67 -30.12 22.61
CA ARG A 589 -4.46 -30.87 22.97
C ARG A 589 -3.50 -30.99 21.79
N ARG A 590 -4.02 -31.33 20.60
CA ARG A 590 -3.21 -31.38 19.37
C ARG A 590 -2.67 -30.00 19.00
N LEU A 591 -3.47 -28.93 19.12
CA LEU A 591 -3.01 -27.57 18.86
C LEU A 591 -1.88 -27.17 19.81
N ALA A 592 -2.03 -27.39 21.13
CA ALA A 592 -0.98 -27.11 22.11
C ALA A 592 0.32 -27.86 21.79
N GLY A 593 0.22 -29.14 21.40
CA GLY A 593 1.37 -29.93 20.95
C GLY A 593 2.06 -29.35 19.71
N VAL A 594 1.30 -28.88 18.72
CA VAL A 594 1.86 -28.21 17.52
C VAL A 594 2.54 -26.90 17.91
N LEU A 595 1.89 -26.06 18.72
CA LEU A 595 2.44 -24.77 19.15
C LEU A 595 3.68 -24.93 20.03
N ALA A 596 3.82 -26.03 20.75
CA ALA A 596 4.99 -26.33 21.56
C ALA A 596 6.26 -26.70 20.77
N VAL A 597 6.14 -26.97 19.46
CA VAL A 597 7.30 -27.35 18.61
C VAL A 597 7.41 -26.52 17.33
N GLU A 598 6.42 -25.68 17.04
CA GLU A 598 6.41 -24.83 15.86
C GLU A 598 7.46 -23.72 15.97
N THR A 599 8.35 -23.62 14.99
CA THR A 599 9.49 -22.70 15.03
C THR A 599 9.06 -21.24 15.17
N LEU A 600 9.72 -20.52 16.09
CA LEU A 600 9.71 -19.06 16.12
C LEU A 600 10.70 -18.57 15.06
N ARG A 601 10.26 -17.69 14.16
CA ARG A 601 11.08 -17.18 13.04
C ARG A 601 12.00 -16.05 13.52
N VAL A 602 12.89 -16.36 14.45
CA VAL A 602 13.83 -15.42 15.07
C VAL A 602 15.13 -16.15 15.42
N SER A 603 16.26 -15.43 15.39
CA SER A 603 17.52 -15.97 15.90
C SER A 603 17.47 -16.14 17.42
N GLU A 604 18.27 -17.07 17.96
CA GLU A 604 18.33 -17.29 19.42
C GLU A 604 18.73 -16.01 20.18
N GLU A 605 19.61 -15.20 19.61
CA GLU A 605 20.07 -13.93 20.20
C GLU A 605 18.95 -12.88 20.31
N ALA A 606 18.02 -12.85 19.35
CA ALA A 606 16.90 -11.91 19.32
C ALA A 606 15.65 -12.44 20.03
N LEU A 607 15.66 -13.69 20.49
CA LEU A 607 14.51 -14.38 21.05
C LEU A 607 13.89 -13.66 22.29
N PRO A 608 14.65 -13.15 23.27
CA PRO A 608 14.06 -12.41 24.40
C PRO A 608 13.34 -11.13 23.97
N ARG A 609 13.95 -10.38 23.05
CA ARG A 609 13.36 -9.15 22.50
C ARG A 609 12.10 -9.46 21.68
N TYR A 610 12.13 -10.54 20.91
CA TYR A 610 10.99 -10.98 20.13
C TYR A 610 9.80 -11.37 21.01
N ILE A 611 10.01 -12.21 22.03
CA ILE A 611 8.94 -12.62 22.95
C ILE A 611 8.36 -11.40 23.66
N SER A 612 9.21 -10.50 24.19
CA SER A 612 8.75 -9.27 24.82
C SER A 612 7.91 -8.40 23.87
N GLY A 613 8.32 -8.27 22.61
CA GLY A 613 7.58 -7.49 21.63
C GLY A 613 6.26 -8.15 21.20
N VAL A 614 6.19 -9.49 21.14
CA VAL A 614 4.95 -10.22 20.87
C VAL A 614 3.93 -10.01 21.99
N LEU A 615 4.36 -10.10 23.25
CA LEU A 615 3.50 -9.86 24.40
C LEU A 615 3.04 -8.40 24.46
N ALA A 616 3.94 -7.44 24.21
CA ALA A 616 3.59 -6.02 24.12
C ALA A 616 2.57 -5.76 23.00
N ARG A 617 2.72 -6.43 21.84
CA ARG A 617 1.77 -6.32 20.73
C ARG A 617 0.41 -6.90 21.06
N LEU A 618 0.36 -8.05 21.74
CA LEU A 618 -0.91 -8.65 22.19
C LEU A 618 -1.64 -7.72 23.18
N GLN A 619 -0.91 -7.14 24.12
CA GLN A 619 -1.45 -6.19 25.09
C GLN A 619 -1.91 -4.89 24.42
N GLU A 620 -1.17 -4.39 23.44
CA GLU A 620 -1.51 -3.18 22.68
C GLU A 620 -2.85 -3.29 21.95
N VAL A 621 -3.14 -4.47 21.37
CA VAL A 621 -4.42 -4.75 20.72
C VAL A 621 -5.58 -4.66 21.72
N TRP A 622 -5.39 -5.20 22.92
CA TRP A 622 -6.40 -5.13 23.99
C TRP A 622 -6.61 -3.70 24.50
N VAL A 623 -5.52 -2.97 24.82
CA VAL A 623 -5.58 -1.55 25.24
C VAL A 623 -6.25 -0.68 24.17
N SER A 624 -6.00 -0.95 22.89
CA SER A 624 -6.65 -0.25 21.77
C SER A 624 -8.18 -0.40 21.79
N GLY A 625 -8.68 -1.58 22.16
CA GLY A 625 -10.11 -1.82 22.36
C GLY A 625 -10.68 -0.98 23.49
N GLN A 626 -9.99 -0.94 24.63
CA GLN A 626 -10.40 -0.12 25.79
C GLN A 626 -10.44 1.37 25.45
N ILE A 627 -9.45 1.87 24.71
CA ILE A 627 -9.40 3.25 24.22
C ILE A 627 -10.61 3.55 23.33
N ALA A 628 -10.98 2.64 22.43
CA ALA A 628 -12.13 2.83 21.54
C ALA A 628 -13.44 2.92 22.33
N ASP A 629 -13.64 2.04 23.32
CA ASP A 629 -14.80 2.06 24.21
C ASP A 629 -14.87 3.34 25.05
N LEU A 630 -13.73 3.79 25.57
CA LEU A 630 -13.63 4.98 26.38
C LEU A 630 -13.88 6.25 25.54
N LYS A 631 -13.32 6.33 24.32
CA LYS A 631 -13.64 7.40 23.36
C LYS A 631 -15.12 7.47 23.04
N SER A 632 -15.76 6.32 22.82
CA SER A 632 -17.20 6.22 22.58
C SER A 632 -18.04 6.70 23.77
N LYS A 633 -17.59 6.45 25.01
CA LYS A 633 -18.24 6.97 26.23
C LYS A 633 -18.06 8.49 26.36
N VAL A 634 -16.84 8.99 26.21
CA VAL A 634 -16.51 10.43 26.27
C VAL A 634 -17.27 11.24 25.22
N GLN A 635 -17.42 10.72 23.99
CA GLN A 635 -18.17 11.38 22.92
C GLN A 635 -19.68 11.49 23.19
N ARG A 636 -20.24 10.60 24.01
CA ARG A 636 -21.66 10.57 24.37
C ARG A 636 -21.98 11.38 25.62
N MET A 637 -20.96 11.83 26.36
CA MET A 637 -21.14 12.70 27.53
C MET A 637 -21.11 14.17 27.12
N SER A 638 -22.01 14.95 27.70
CA SER A 638 -21.98 16.41 27.58
C SER A 638 -21.04 16.97 28.67
N PRO A 639 -19.94 17.66 28.30
CA PRO A 639 -19.06 18.32 29.28
C PRO A 639 -19.77 19.37 30.13
N ALA A 640 -20.97 19.82 29.72
CA ALA A 640 -21.78 20.79 30.44
C ALA A 640 -22.73 20.14 31.47
N GLU A 641 -23.05 18.85 31.33
CA GLU A 641 -23.97 18.14 32.22
C GLU A 641 -23.25 17.36 33.33
N ASP A 642 -22.06 16.81 33.04
CA ASP A 642 -21.21 16.11 34.00
C ASP A 642 -19.71 16.43 33.75
N PRO A 643 -19.22 17.59 34.22
CA PRO A 643 -17.84 18.00 34.04
C PRO A 643 -16.83 17.08 34.76
N GLU A 644 -17.17 16.59 35.96
CA GLU A 644 -16.28 15.75 36.76
C GLU A 644 -16.12 14.36 36.14
N GLY A 645 -17.23 13.73 35.71
CA GLY A 645 -17.18 12.45 35.01
C GLY A 645 -16.49 12.54 33.65
N TYR A 646 -16.68 13.65 32.92
CA TYR A 646 -15.96 13.90 31.67
C TYR A 646 -14.45 14.02 31.89
N SER A 647 -14.01 14.82 32.87
CA SER A 647 -12.58 15.00 33.18
C SER A 647 -11.91 13.70 33.65
N ALA A 648 -12.60 12.87 34.43
CA ALA A 648 -12.09 11.58 34.88
C ALA A 648 -11.87 10.62 33.70
N LEU A 649 -12.90 10.40 32.86
CA LEU A 649 -12.80 9.51 31.70
C LEU A 649 -11.81 10.02 30.64
N PHE A 650 -11.69 11.33 30.48
CA PHE A 650 -10.69 11.93 29.61
C PHE A 650 -9.26 11.71 30.16
N GLY A 651 -9.07 11.81 31.48
CA GLY A 651 -7.80 11.48 32.13
C GLY A 651 -7.38 10.02 31.91
N ASP A 652 -8.32 9.08 32.12
CA ASP A 652 -8.11 7.66 31.86
C ASP A 652 -7.77 7.40 30.38
N LEU A 653 -8.43 8.11 29.46
CA LEU A 653 -8.17 8.01 28.03
C LEU A 653 -6.75 8.46 27.67
N VAL A 654 -6.30 9.58 28.23
CA VAL A 654 -4.93 10.07 28.01
C VAL A 654 -3.91 9.07 28.56
N ALA A 655 -4.13 8.54 29.77
CA ALA A 655 -3.24 7.55 30.37
C ALA A 655 -3.16 6.26 29.55
N LEU A 656 -4.28 5.75 29.03
CA LEU A 656 -4.30 4.57 28.17
C LEU A 656 -3.62 4.83 26.82
N GLU A 657 -3.77 6.01 26.22
CA GLU A 657 -3.07 6.37 24.98
C GLU A 657 -1.55 6.48 25.18
N GLU A 658 -1.09 7.05 26.31
CA GLU A 658 0.32 7.07 26.67
C GLU A 658 0.88 5.65 26.91
N TYR A 659 0.12 4.81 27.61
CA TYR A 659 0.48 3.42 27.85
C TYR A 659 0.56 2.62 26.54
N ARG A 660 -0.42 2.81 25.65
CA ARG A 660 -0.42 2.21 24.31
C ARG A 660 0.82 2.61 23.51
N ARG A 661 1.23 3.87 23.56
CA ARG A 661 2.45 4.33 22.88
C ARG A 661 3.69 3.59 23.38
N GLY A 662 3.81 3.40 24.70
CA GLY A 662 4.91 2.60 25.28
C GLY A 662 4.89 1.14 24.81
N LEU A 663 3.71 0.53 24.70
CA LEU A 663 3.57 -0.83 24.16
C LEU A 663 3.95 -0.92 22.67
N LEU A 664 3.60 0.09 21.87
CA LEU A 664 3.99 0.15 20.45
C LEU A 664 5.51 0.23 20.29
N GLU A 665 6.20 1.04 21.08
CA GLU A 665 7.66 1.15 21.07
C GLU A 665 8.33 -0.20 21.42
N GLN A 666 7.79 -0.92 22.40
CA GLN A 666 8.26 -2.26 22.78
C GLN A 666 7.97 -3.32 21.69
N ALA A 667 6.86 -3.18 20.95
CA ALA A 667 6.45 -4.11 19.91
C ALA A 667 7.29 -4.03 18.61
N VAL A 668 8.03 -2.94 18.37
CA VAL A 668 8.88 -2.74 17.17
C VAL A 668 9.90 -3.87 16.97
N GLY A 669 10.28 -4.57 18.05
CA GLY A 669 11.23 -5.69 18.01
C GLY A 669 10.66 -7.06 17.62
N ALA A 670 9.34 -7.20 17.43
CA ALA A 670 8.68 -8.50 17.22
C ALA A 670 8.25 -8.80 15.79
N THR A 671 8.41 -7.87 14.85
CA THR A 671 8.15 -8.14 13.43
C THR A 671 9.12 -9.19 12.92
N PRO A 672 8.64 -10.35 12.41
CA PRO A 672 9.53 -11.30 11.76
C PRO A 672 10.17 -10.61 10.56
N ASP A 673 11.49 -10.75 10.40
CA ASP A 673 12.13 -10.54 9.10
C ASP A 673 11.42 -11.49 8.12
N ILE A 674 10.53 -10.94 7.29
CA ILE A 674 9.88 -11.70 6.23
C ILE A 674 10.94 -11.90 5.15
N ALA A 675 11.72 -12.96 5.32
CA ALA A 675 12.59 -13.52 4.28
C ALA A 675 11.78 -14.30 3.24
#